data_AF-A0A8B6J0U1-F1
#
_entry.id   AF-A0A8B6J0U1-F1
#
_cell.length_a   1.000
_cell.length_b   1.000
_cell.length_c   1.000
_cell.angle_alpha   90.00
_cell.angle_beta   90.00
_cell.angle_gamma   90.00
#
_symmetry.space_group_name_H-M   'P 1'
#
loop_
_entity.id
_entity.type
_entity.pdbx_description
1 polymer ?
#
loop_
_entity_poly.entity_id
_entity_poly.type
_entity_poly.pdbx_seq_one_letter_code
_entity_poly.pdbx_strand_id
1 'polypeptide(L)'
;MKKSKWLAAVSVAILSVSALAACGNKNASGGSEATKTYKYVFVNDPKSLDYILTNGGGTTDVITQMVDGLLENDEYGNLVPSLAKDWKVSKDGLTYTYTLRDGVSWYTADGEEYAPVTAEDFVTGLKHAVDDKSDALYVVEDSIKNLKAYQNGEVDFKEVGVKALDDKTVQYTLNKPESYWNSKTTYSVLFPVNAKFLKSKGKDFGTTDPSSILVNGAYFLSAFTSKSSMEFHKNENYWDAKNVGIESVKLTYSDGSDPGSFYKNFDKGEFSVARLYPNDPTYKSAKKNYADNITYGMLTGDIRHLTWNLNRTSFKNTKKDPAQQDAGKKALNNKDFRQAIQFAFDRASFQAQTAGQDAKTKALRNMLVPPTFVTVGESDFGSEVEKEMAKLGDEWKDVNLADAQDGFYNPEKAKVEFAKAKEALTAEGVTFPVQLDYPVDQANAATVQEAQSFKQSVEASLGKENVIVNVLETETSTHEAQGFYAETPEQQDYDIISSWWGPDYQDPRTYLDIMSPVGGGSVIQKLGIKAGQNKDVVAAAGLDTYQTLLDEAAAITDDNDARYKAYAKAQAYLTDNAVDIPVVALGGTPRVTKAVPFSGGFSWAGSKGPLAYKGMKLQDKPVTAKQYEKAKEKWMKAKAKSNAKYAEKLADHVEK
;
A
#
# COMPACT_ATOMS: atom_id res chain seq x y z
N MET A 1 68.69 -5.40 41.66
CA MET A 1 68.19 -4.13 41.11
C MET A 1 67.02 -4.40 40.17
N LYS A 2 65.90 -3.70 40.42
CA LYS A 2 64.79 -3.29 39.55
C LYS A 2 64.42 -4.12 38.30
N LYS A 3 63.26 -4.77 38.46
CA LYS A 3 62.09 -4.91 37.55
C LYS A 3 62.05 -4.07 36.25
N SER A 4 61.64 -4.78 35.18
CA SER A 4 60.43 -4.59 34.35
C SER A 4 60.46 -3.85 33.00
N LYS A 5 59.79 -4.50 32.03
CA LYS A 5 58.68 -4.08 31.11
C LYS A 5 58.97 -4.45 29.64
N TRP A 6 58.19 -5.37 29.05
CA TRP A 6 57.01 -5.13 28.15
C TRP A 6 57.49 -4.55 26.79
N LEU A 7 57.32 -5.14 25.60
CA LEU A 7 56.17 -5.69 24.85
C LEU A 7 56.71 -6.25 23.51
N ALA A 8 56.00 -7.19 22.84
CA ALA A 8 55.67 -7.16 21.39
C ALA A 8 55.37 -8.57 20.79
N ALA A 9 54.08 -8.87 20.65
CA ALA A 9 53.31 -9.30 19.47
C ALA A 9 53.85 -10.30 18.38
N VAL A 10 52.93 -11.21 17.98
CA VAL A 10 52.74 -11.90 16.66
C VAL A 10 53.69 -13.11 16.43
N SER A 11 53.32 -14.38 16.12
CA SER A 11 52.18 -15.00 15.39
C SER A 11 52.29 -16.55 15.38
N VAL A 12 51.22 -17.21 14.87
CA VAL A 12 51.13 -18.56 14.22
C VAL A 12 50.72 -19.79 15.08
N ALA A 13 49.40 -20.01 15.13
CA ALA A 13 48.63 -21.15 14.59
C ALA A 13 48.98 -22.65 14.88
N ILE A 14 47.89 -23.41 15.13
CA ILE A 14 47.63 -24.85 14.91
C ILE A 14 48.00 -25.82 16.05
N LEU A 15 46.99 -26.25 16.82
CA LEU A 15 46.68 -27.67 17.19
C LEU A 15 45.81 -27.73 18.46
N SER A 16 44.53 -28.07 18.31
CA SER A 16 43.82 -29.06 19.16
C SER A 16 42.32 -29.12 18.83
N VAL A 17 42.01 -29.75 17.71
CA VAL A 17 40.73 -30.45 17.51
C VAL A 17 40.82 -31.74 18.33
N SER A 18 40.17 -31.79 19.50
CA SER A 18 39.74 -33.05 20.14
C SER A 18 39.03 -32.79 21.47
N ALA A 19 37.78 -32.32 21.43
CA ALA A 19 36.82 -32.49 22.53
C ALA A 19 35.36 -32.23 22.08
N LEU A 20 34.92 -32.92 21.02
CA LEU A 20 33.49 -33.23 20.82
C LEU A 20 33.37 -34.74 20.74
N ALA A 21 32.74 -35.35 21.74
CA ALA A 21 31.86 -36.52 21.62
C ALA A 21 31.62 -37.13 23.01
N ALA A 22 30.58 -36.71 23.71
CA ALA A 22 29.75 -37.56 24.58
C ALA A 22 28.72 -36.70 25.32
N CYS A 23 27.55 -36.57 24.69
CA CYS A 23 26.23 -36.65 25.33
C CYS A 23 25.19 -36.27 24.28
N GLY A 24 24.91 -37.22 23.40
CA GLY A 24 23.70 -37.20 22.60
C GLY A 24 22.48 -37.51 23.48
N ASN A 25 21.35 -36.93 23.09
CA ASN A 25 20.11 -37.64 22.73
C ASN A 25 18.86 -36.93 23.28
N LYS A 26 18.47 -35.84 22.62
CA LYS A 26 17.07 -35.42 22.52
C LYS A 26 16.82 -34.94 21.09
N ASN A 27 16.00 -35.69 20.36
CA ASN A 27 15.39 -35.28 19.11
C ASN A 27 14.56 -34.01 19.34
N ALA A 28 15.19 -32.84 19.14
CA ALA A 28 14.50 -31.63 18.77
C ALA A 28 14.70 -31.49 17.25
N SER A 29 13.59 -31.33 16.52
CA SER A 29 13.59 -31.03 15.09
C SER A 29 14.27 -29.67 14.85
N GLY A 30 15.61 -29.68 14.77
CA GLY A 30 16.43 -28.49 14.56
C GLY A 30 16.50 -28.17 13.07
N GLY A 31 15.79 -27.11 12.65
CA GLY A 31 16.08 -26.43 11.39
C GLY A 31 17.47 -25.80 11.43
N SER A 32 18.13 -25.70 10.28
CA SER A 32 19.44 -25.05 10.15
C SER A 32 19.35 -23.57 10.55
N GLU A 33 20.43 -22.96 11.06
CA GLU A 33 20.51 -21.52 11.39
C GLU A 33 20.10 -20.62 10.20
N ALA A 34 20.36 -21.10 8.97
CA ALA A 34 19.98 -20.45 7.72
C ALA A 34 18.45 -20.34 7.50
N THR A 35 17.65 -21.18 8.16
CA THR A 35 16.17 -21.15 8.08
C THR A 35 15.51 -20.30 9.16
N LYS A 36 16.29 -19.74 10.08
CA LYS A 36 15.78 -18.91 11.18
C LYS A 36 16.17 -17.43 11.09
N THR A 37 17.03 -17.06 10.14
CA THR A 37 17.43 -15.67 9.91
C THR A 37 16.93 -15.18 8.56
N TYR A 38 16.07 -14.15 8.57
CA TYR A 38 15.67 -13.46 7.34
C TYR A 38 16.66 -12.34 7.04
N LYS A 39 17.21 -12.32 5.81
CA LYS A 39 18.16 -11.30 5.38
C LYS A 39 17.68 -10.62 4.11
N TYR A 40 17.57 -9.30 4.12
CA TYR A 40 17.18 -8.54 2.92
C TYR A 40 17.61 -7.07 2.99
N VAL A 41 16.87 -6.18 2.33
CA VAL A 41 17.12 -4.75 2.34
C VAL A 41 15.98 -3.98 3.00
N PHE A 42 16.30 -2.77 3.46
CA PHE A 42 15.33 -1.72 3.74
C PHE A 42 15.70 -0.49 2.90
N VAL A 43 14.70 0.32 2.53
CA VAL A 43 14.87 1.44 1.59
C VAL A 43 14.69 2.81 2.23
N ASN A 44 13.92 2.89 3.32
CA ASN A 44 13.63 4.13 4.03
C ASN A 44 14.06 3.99 5.50
N ASP A 45 14.83 4.95 5.99
CA ASP A 45 15.05 5.09 7.43
C ASP A 45 13.71 5.49 8.12
N PRO A 46 13.40 4.96 9.32
CA PRO A 46 12.37 5.55 10.16
C PRO A 46 12.77 6.98 10.52
N LYS A 47 11.87 7.95 10.30
CA LYS A 47 12.08 9.34 10.74
C LYS A 47 11.68 9.54 12.21
N SER A 48 10.80 8.67 12.70
CA SER A 48 10.24 8.62 14.05
C SER A 48 9.86 7.17 14.34
N LEU A 49 9.87 6.76 15.61
CA LEU A 49 9.24 5.53 16.09
C LEU A 49 7.88 5.81 16.73
N ASP A 50 7.42 7.07 16.73
CA ASP A 50 6.03 7.39 17.08
C ASP A 50 5.08 6.91 15.97
N TYR A 51 4.61 5.68 16.12
CA TYR A 51 3.72 5.01 15.19
C TYR A 51 2.29 5.54 15.19
N ILE A 52 1.93 6.35 16.18
CA ILE A 52 0.61 6.96 16.24
C ILE A 52 0.55 8.17 15.32
N LEU A 53 1.66 8.92 15.18
CA LEU A 53 1.70 10.20 14.48
C LEU A 53 1.95 10.10 12.98
N THR A 54 2.45 8.96 12.48
CA THR A 54 2.71 8.78 11.07
C THR A 54 2.42 7.39 10.54
N ASN A 55 1.92 7.31 9.30
CA ASN A 55 1.86 6.07 8.51
C ASN A 55 3.04 5.90 7.54
N GLY A 56 4.06 6.76 7.61
CA GLY A 56 5.21 6.74 6.71
C GLY A 56 5.93 5.38 6.67
N GLY A 57 6.23 4.89 5.47
CA GLY A 57 6.69 3.51 5.24
C GLY A 57 7.89 3.07 6.10
N GLY A 58 8.91 3.91 6.26
CA GLY A 58 10.08 3.57 7.09
C GLY A 58 9.75 3.36 8.57
N THR A 59 8.81 4.12 9.13
CA THR A 59 8.32 3.93 10.50
C THR A 59 7.41 2.69 10.57
N THR A 60 6.50 2.55 9.62
CA THR A 60 5.55 1.42 9.56
C THR A 60 6.26 0.06 9.45
N ASP A 61 7.30 -0.04 8.62
CA ASP A 61 8.10 -1.27 8.42
C ASP A 61 8.72 -1.79 9.73
N VAL A 62 9.16 -0.85 10.59
CA VAL A 62 9.77 -1.14 11.89
C VAL A 62 8.69 -1.49 12.91
N ILE A 63 7.71 -0.61 13.08
CA ILE A 63 6.80 -0.69 14.22
C ILE A 63 5.79 -1.83 14.07
N THR A 64 5.43 -2.22 12.85
CA THR A 64 4.56 -3.37 12.68
C THR A 64 5.19 -4.69 13.16
N GLN A 65 6.50 -4.72 13.46
CA GLN A 65 7.12 -5.86 14.14
C GLN A 65 7.08 -5.73 15.67
N MET A 66 7.06 -4.50 16.19
CA MET A 66 7.27 -4.17 17.60
C MET A 66 5.98 -3.93 18.38
N VAL A 67 4.90 -3.48 17.74
CA VAL A 67 3.64 -3.12 18.42
C VAL A 67 2.45 -3.75 17.72
N ASP A 68 1.65 -4.51 18.44
CA ASP A 68 0.37 -5.08 17.99
C ASP A 68 -0.82 -4.16 18.36
N GLY A 69 -1.87 -4.23 17.55
CA GLY A 69 -3.17 -3.60 17.80
C GLY A 69 -4.23 -4.61 18.23
N LEU A 70 -5.51 -4.22 18.13
CA LEU A 70 -6.63 -5.09 18.55
C LEU A 70 -6.73 -6.37 17.70
N LEU A 71 -6.62 -6.22 16.38
CA LEU A 71 -6.75 -7.29 15.39
C LEU A 71 -5.51 -7.31 14.48
N GLU A 72 -5.35 -8.43 13.77
CA GLU A 72 -4.33 -8.62 12.73
C GLU A 72 -4.92 -9.43 11.56
N ASN A 73 -4.22 -9.55 10.44
CA ASN A 73 -4.63 -10.42 9.34
C ASN A 73 -3.94 -11.79 9.40
N ASP A 74 -4.72 -12.85 9.16
CA ASP A 74 -4.17 -14.20 8.97
C ASP A 74 -3.52 -14.39 7.58
N GLU A 75 -3.01 -15.60 7.30
CA GLU A 75 -2.41 -15.93 5.99
C GLU A 75 -3.39 -15.83 4.81
N TYR A 76 -4.70 -15.69 5.06
CA TYR A 76 -5.76 -15.61 4.05
C TYR A 76 -6.42 -14.21 3.97
N GLY A 77 -6.01 -13.27 4.83
CA GLY A 77 -6.57 -11.92 4.89
C GLY A 77 -7.80 -11.74 5.76
N ASN A 78 -8.17 -12.73 6.58
CA ASN A 78 -9.23 -12.55 7.57
C ASN A 78 -8.71 -11.74 8.76
N LEU A 79 -9.52 -10.83 9.29
CA LEU A 79 -9.18 -10.11 10.51
C LEU A 79 -9.42 -11.04 11.71
N VAL A 80 -8.35 -11.40 12.40
CA VAL A 80 -8.35 -12.33 13.53
C VAL A 80 -7.91 -11.62 14.82
N PRO A 81 -8.30 -12.14 16.00
CA PRO A 81 -7.93 -11.51 17.28
C PRO A 81 -6.41 -11.43 17.50
N SER A 82 -5.88 -10.21 17.69
CA SER A 82 -4.49 -9.94 18.09
C SER A 82 -4.40 -9.60 19.58
N LEU A 83 -4.27 -8.35 20.03
CA LEU A 83 -4.32 -8.04 21.47
C LEU A 83 -5.72 -8.24 22.06
N ALA A 84 -6.76 -8.11 21.25
CA ALA A 84 -8.09 -8.58 21.61
C ALA A 84 -8.15 -10.11 21.53
N LYS A 85 -8.93 -10.74 22.40
CA LYS A 85 -9.32 -12.16 22.32
C LYS A 85 -10.71 -12.36 21.72
N ASP A 86 -11.58 -11.38 21.84
CA ASP A 86 -12.94 -11.36 21.30
C ASP A 86 -13.40 -9.91 21.07
N TRP A 87 -14.45 -9.73 20.26
CA TRP A 87 -15.16 -8.47 20.15
C TRP A 87 -16.67 -8.67 19.99
N LYS A 88 -17.44 -7.64 20.31
CA LYS A 88 -18.89 -7.56 20.11
C LYS A 88 -19.27 -6.28 19.39
N VAL A 89 -20.31 -6.37 18.58
CA VAL A 89 -20.88 -5.28 17.80
C VAL A 89 -22.33 -5.12 18.23
N SER A 90 -22.75 -3.91 18.59
CA SER A 90 -24.15 -3.64 18.90
C SER A 90 -25.05 -3.89 17.68
N LYS A 91 -26.34 -4.14 17.92
CA LYS A 91 -27.34 -4.39 16.85
C LYS A 91 -27.41 -3.32 15.78
N ASP A 92 -27.18 -2.06 16.16
CA ASP A 92 -27.18 -0.91 15.27
C ASP A 92 -25.85 -0.72 14.53
N GLY A 93 -24.83 -1.54 14.81
CA GLY A 93 -23.51 -1.43 14.17
C GLY A 93 -22.68 -0.23 14.62
N LEU A 94 -23.11 0.50 15.64
CA LEU A 94 -22.45 1.74 16.09
C LEU A 94 -21.42 1.52 17.20
N THR A 95 -21.57 0.47 18.01
CA THR A 95 -20.72 0.24 19.18
C THR A 95 -19.92 -1.05 19.01
N TYR A 96 -18.60 -0.92 19.09
CA TYR A 96 -17.67 -2.05 19.04
C TYR A 96 -16.97 -2.19 20.38
N THR A 97 -17.10 -3.34 21.02
CA THR A 97 -16.50 -3.63 22.32
C THR A 97 -15.50 -4.75 22.16
N TYR A 98 -14.23 -4.51 22.51
CA TYR A 98 -13.15 -5.48 22.41
C TYR A 98 -12.71 -5.91 23.79
N THR A 99 -12.58 -7.23 24.00
CA THR A 99 -12.01 -7.79 25.22
C THR A 99 -10.56 -8.17 24.97
N LEU A 100 -9.65 -7.60 25.75
CA LEU A 100 -8.21 -7.83 25.67
C LEU A 100 -7.80 -9.20 26.22
N ARG A 101 -6.65 -9.68 25.77
CA ARG A 101 -5.99 -10.87 26.31
C ARG A 101 -5.49 -10.65 27.73
N ASP A 102 -5.49 -11.74 28.49
CA ASP A 102 -4.85 -11.83 29.79
C ASP A 102 -3.35 -12.13 29.60
N GLY A 103 -2.51 -11.64 30.50
CA GLY A 103 -1.07 -11.95 30.51
C GLY A 103 -0.24 -11.33 29.38
N VAL A 104 -0.75 -10.29 28.69
CA VAL A 104 0.05 -9.51 27.74
C VAL A 104 0.63 -8.28 28.44
N SER A 105 1.94 -8.12 28.35
CA SER A 105 2.68 -7.00 28.92
C SER A 105 3.42 -6.19 27.85
N TRP A 106 3.66 -4.94 28.17
CA TRP A 106 4.64 -4.08 27.54
C TRP A 106 6.05 -4.43 28.02
N TYR A 107 7.00 -4.39 27.10
CA TYR A 107 8.42 -4.60 27.34
C TYR A 107 9.22 -3.37 26.91
N THR A 108 10.30 -3.07 27.61
CA THR A 108 11.30 -2.09 27.17
C THR A 108 12.13 -2.66 26.02
N ALA A 109 12.90 -1.81 25.33
CA ALA A 109 13.68 -2.23 24.15
C ALA A 109 14.75 -3.31 24.42
N ASP A 110 15.19 -3.44 25.68
CA ASP A 110 16.09 -4.48 26.18
C ASP A 110 15.36 -5.77 26.64
N GLY A 111 14.03 -5.80 26.56
CA GLY A 111 13.22 -6.99 26.83
C GLY A 111 12.72 -7.14 28.26
N GLU A 112 12.92 -6.15 29.12
CA GLU A 112 12.42 -6.14 30.49
C GLU A 112 10.91 -5.83 30.52
N GLU A 113 10.15 -6.54 31.35
CA GLU A 113 8.71 -6.30 31.50
C GLU A 113 8.47 -4.96 32.19
N TYR A 114 7.66 -4.09 31.58
CA TYR A 114 7.37 -2.74 32.07
C TYR A 114 6.01 -2.66 32.79
N ALA A 115 4.94 -3.07 32.13
CA ALA A 115 3.57 -3.00 32.65
C ALA A 115 2.62 -3.89 31.83
N PRO A 116 1.49 -4.37 32.39
CA PRO A 116 0.46 -5.03 31.58
C PRO A 116 -0.11 -4.09 30.51
N VAL A 117 -0.51 -4.65 29.37
CA VAL A 117 -1.31 -3.92 28.36
C VAL A 117 -2.74 -3.81 28.87
N THR A 118 -3.30 -2.60 28.80
CA THR A 118 -4.65 -2.29 29.31
C THR A 118 -5.52 -1.57 28.27
N ALA A 119 -6.83 -1.55 28.49
CA ALA A 119 -7.77 -0.84 27.62
C ALA A 119 -7.51 0.67 27.58
N GLU A 120 -7.00 1.25 28.68
CA GLU A 120 -6.64 2.67 28.76
C GLU A 120 -5.49 3.05 27.81
N ASP A 121 -4.64 2.08 27.44
CA ASP A 121 -3.56 2.34 26.49
C ASP A 121 -4.11 2.68 25.10
N PHE A 122 -5.27 2.15 24.70
CA PHE A 122 -5.93 2.47 23.42
C PHE A 122 -6.60 3.85 23.45
N VAL A 123 -7.20 4.22 24.59
CA VAL A 123 -7.74 5.58 24.82
C VAL A 123 -6.59 6.60 24.74
N THR A 124 -5.47 6.29 25.39
CA THR A 124 -4.25 7.11 25.38
C THR A 124 -3.67 7.26 23.99
N GLY A 125 -3.57 6.16 23.23
CA GLY A 125 -3.06 6.17 21.85
C GLY A 125 -3.89 7.08 20.95
N LEU A 126 -5.22 6.97 20.96
CA LEU A 126 -6.08 7.84 20.15
C LEU A 126 -5.99 9.31 20.59
N LYS A 127 -5.90 9.57 21.91
CA LYS A 127 -5.72 10.92 22.42
C LYS A 127 -4.42 11.55 21.92
N HIS A 128 -3.33 10.80 22.01
CA HIS A 128 -2.03 11.20 21.50
C HIS A 128 -2.09 11.49 19.99
N ALA A 129 -2.76 10.64 19.22
CA ALA A 129 -2.97 10.85 17.78
C ALA A 129 -3.60 12.20 17.46
N VAL A 130 -4.68 12.55 18.17
CA VAL A 130 -5.47 13.74 17.84
C VAL A 130 -4.85 15.02 18.41
N ASP A 131 -4.23 14.96 19.60
CA ASP A 131 -3.58 16.13 20.23
C ASP A 131 -2.32 16.56 19.44
N ASP A 132 -1.54 15.58 18.99
CA ASP A 132 -0.28 15.81 18.28
C ASP A 132 -0.45 15.78 16.75
N LYS A 133 -1.70 15.80 16.27
CA LYS A 133 -2.08 15.98 14.85
C LYS A 133 -1.45 14.93 13.92
N SER A 134 -1.65 13.67 14.25
CA SER A 134 -1.23 12.54 13.41
C SER A 134 -1.64 12.70 11.94
N ASP A 135 -0.73 12.39 11.03
CA ASP A 135 -1.00 12.42 9.57
C ASP A 135 -2.02 11.35 9.14
N ALA A 136 -2.30 10.38 10.00
CA ALA A 136 -3.21 9.26 9.75
C ALA A 136 -4.62 9.48 10.34
N LEU A 137 -4.90 10.64 10.97
CA LEU A 137 -6.22 10.92 11.57
C LEU A 137 -7.37 10.82 10.57
N TYR A 138 -7.13 11.18 9.31
CA TYR A 138 -8.14 11.14 8.24
C TYR A 138 -8.78 9.75 8.09
N VAL A 139 -8.11 8.68 8.50
CA VAL A 139 -8.63 7.30 8.45
C VAL A 139 -9.80 7.08 9.42
N VAL A 140 -9.82 7.82 10.54
CA VAL A 140 -10.74 7.57 11.68
C VAL A 140 -11.52 8.79 12.16
N GLU A 141 -11.13 10.02 11.79
CA GLU A 141 -11.71 11.27 12.30
C GLU A 141 -13.22 11.40 12.06
N ASP A 142 -13.70 10.93 10.92
CA ASP A 142 -15.13 10.91 10.56
C ASP A 142 -15.86 9.65 11.04
N SER A 143 -15.12 8.63 11.48
CA SER A 143 -15.70 7.36 11.94
C SER A 143 -16.04 7.40 13.41
N ILE A 144 -15.11 7.84 14.26
CA ILE A 144 -15.29 7.82 15.72
C ILE A 144 -16.15 8.99 16.15
N LYS A 145 -17.16 8.72 16.98
CA LYS A 145 -18.07 9.72 17.51
C LYS A 145 -17.30 10.87 18.15
N ASN A 146 -17.64 12.10 17.79
CA ASN A 146 -17.06 13.34 18.32
C ASN A 146 -15.55 13.53 18.11
N LEU A 147 -14.84 12.66 17.38
CA LEU A 147 -13.39 12.82 17.18
C LEU A 147 -13.06 14.07 16.35
N LYS A 148 -13.78 14.29 15.23
CA LYS A 148 -13.65 15.51 14.43
C LYS A 148 -14.01 16.78 15.22
N ALA A 149 -15.07 16.73 16.02
CA ALA A 149 -15.48 17.84 16.87
C ALA A 149 -14.41 18.17 17.93
N TYR A 150 -13.77 17.18 18.52
CA TYR A 150 -12.64 17.38 19.44
C TYR A 150 -11.44 18.03 18.72
N GLN A 151 -11.08 17.53 17.54
CA GLN A 151 -10.02 18.11 16.71
C GLN A 151 -10.26 19.59 16.41
N ASN A 152 -11.52 19.99 16.25
CA ASN A 152 -11.95 21.39 16.03
C ASN A 152 -12.05 22.22 17.33
N GLY A 153 -11.87 21.61 18.50
CA GLY A 153 -12.01 22.28 19.80
C GLY A 153 -13.46 22.53 20.23
N GLU A 154 -14.43 21.78 19.68
CA GLU A 154 -15.87 21.97 19.92
C GLU A 154 -16.38 21.18 21.14
N VAL A 155 -15.68 20.12 21.56
CA VAL A 155 -16.04 19.22 22.66
C VAL A 155 -14.81 18.80 23.47
N ASP A 156 -15.01 18.26 24.69
CA ASP A 156 -13.93 17.68 25.50
C ASP A 156 -13.55 16.26 25.01
N PHE A 157 -12.30 15.82 25.21
CA PHE A 157 -11.86 14.46 24.80
C PHE A 157 -12.70 13.35 25.45
N LYS A 158 -13.21 13.57 26.67
CA LYS A 158 -14.09 12.62 27.36
C LYS A 158 -15.40 12.32 26.62
N GLU A 159 -15.77 13.17 25.65
CA GLU A 159 -16.96 13.01 24.81
C GLU A 159 -16.66 12.26 23.50
N VAL A 160 -15.37 12.02 23.19
CA VAL A 160 -14.93 11.20 22.06
C VAL A 160 -15.34 9.74 22.29
N GLY A 161 -15.79 9.08 21.23
CA GLY A 161 -16.29 7.71 21.23
C GLY A 161 -15.22 6.64 21.42
N VAL A 162 -14.32 6.78 22.40
CA VAL A 162 -13.39 5.75 22.86
C VAL A 162 -13.38 5.71 24.39
N LYS A 163 -13.47 4.54 24.99
CA LYS A 163 -13.39 4.38 26.44
C LYS A 163 -12.86 3.02 26.86
N ALA A 164 -12.10 2.99 27.95
CA ALA A 164 -11.88 1.79 28.73
C ALA A 164 -13.08 1.59 29.68
N LEU A 165 -13.82 0.49 29.52
CA LEU A 165 -14.89 0.10 30.44
C LEU A 165 -14.32 -0.50 31.73
N ASP A 166 -13.20 -1.19 31.59
CA ASP A 166 -12.35 -1.75 32.64
C ASP A 166 -10.94 -1.98 32.06
N ASP A 167 -10.01 -2.53 32.84
CA ASP A 167 -8.62 -2.76 32.43
C ASP A 167 -8.47 -3.61 31.15
N LYS A 168 -9.48 -4.42 30.80
CA LYS A 168 -9.45 -5.40 29.72
C LYS A 168 -10.55 -5.20 28.68
N THR A 169 -11.33 -4.14 28.76
CA THR A 169 -12.44 -3.93 27.83
C THR A 169 -12.40 -2.51 27.26
N VAL A 170 -12.08 -2.38 25.97
CA VAL A 170 -12.12 -1.11 25.24
C VAL A 170 -13.35 -1.06 24.35
N GLN A 171 -14.05 0.07 24.35
CA GLN A 171 -15.23 0.31 23.51
C GLN A 171 -15.02 1.52 22.62
N TYR A 172 -15.38 1.37 21.34
CA TYR A 172 -15.49 2.45 20.38
C TYR A 172 -16.96 2.69 20.02
N THR A 173 -17.33 3.95 19.83
CA THR A 173 -18.64 4.36 19.33
C THR A 173 -18.46 5.15 18.05
N LEU A 174 -19.14 4.74 16.98
CA LEU A 174 -19.03 5.31 15.65
C LEU A 174 -20.15 6.32 15.37
N ASN A 175 -19.91 7.23 14.41
CA ASN A 175 -20.92 8.17 13.90
C ASN A 175 -21.99 7.47 13.05
N LYS A 176 -21.60 6.40 12.36
CA LYS A 176 -22.44 5.59 11.47
C LYS A 176 -21.95 4.15 11.44
N PRO A 177 -22.79 3.18 11.04
CA PRO A 177 -22.35 1.80 10.90
C PRO A 177 -21.27 1.68 9.83
N GLU A 178 -20.16 1.05 10.15
CA GLU A 178 -19.06 0.73 9.23
C GLU A 178 -18.75 -0.76 9.32
N SER A 179 -19.24 -1.57 8.36
CA SER A 179 -19.01 -3.03 8.36
C SER A 179 -17.53 -3.42 8.25
N TYR A 180 -16.70 -2.48 7.80
CA TYR A 180 -15.25 -2.61 7.65
C TYR A 180 -14.45 -1.99 8.82
N TRP A 181 -15.10 -1.52 9.89
CA TRP A 181 -14.44 -0.87 11.05
C TRP A 181 -13.25 -1.67 11.59
N ASN A 182 -13.43 -2.98 11.75
CA ASN A 182 -12.38 -3.87 12.26
C ASN A 182 -11.09 -3.82 11.41
N SER A 183 -11.18 -3.57 10.11
CA SER A 183 -9.98 -3.44 9.26
C SER A 183 -9.15 -2.20 9.61
N LYS A 184 -9.79 -1.11 10.03
CA LYS A 184 -9.10 0.12 10.49
C LYS A 184 -8.28 -0.12 11.76
N THR A 185 -8.69 -1.07 12.59
CA THR A 185 -7.95 -1.41 13.84
C THR A 185 -6.57 -2.03 13.60
N THR A 186 -6.24 -2.36 12.34
CA THR A 186 -4.91 -2.81 11.91
C THR A 186 -3.97 -1.65 11.51
N TYR A 187 -4.48 -0.42 11.55
CA TYR A 187 -3.74 0.81 11.27
C TYR A 187 -3.19 1.40 12.57
N SER A 188 -1.95 1.88 12.53
CA SER A 188 -1.21 2.23 13.74
C SER A 188 -1.81 3.40 14.53
N VAL A 189 -2.58 4.28 13.90
CA VAL A 189 -3.31 5.37 14.57
C VAL A 189 -4.27 4.86 15.68
N LEU A 190 -4.69 3.59 15.63
CA LEU A 190 -5.53 2.94 16.65
C LEU A 190 -4.75 2.00 17.59
N PHE A 191 -3.41 2.01 17.54
CA PHE A 191 -2.60 1.14 18.39
C PHE A 191 -2.47 1.70 19.81
N PRO A 192 -2.20 0.83 20.81
CA PRO A 192 -2.17 1.25 22.21
C PRO A 192 -0.86 1.98 22.54
N VAL A 193 -0.90 2.99 23.41
CA VAL A 193 0.27 3.66 23.98
C VAL A 193 0.17 3.69 25.50
N ASN A 194 1.21 3.26 26.20
CA ASN A 194 1.22 3.30 27.66
C ASN A 194 1.35 4.73 28.20
N ALA A 195 0.32 5.22 28.92
CA ALA A 195 0.25 6.59 29.41
C ALA A 195 1.40 7.01 30.35
N LYS A 196 1.83 6.11 31.25
CA LYS A 196 2.92 6.41 32.19
C LYS A 196 4.24 6.56 31.45
N PHE A 197 4.49 5.67 30.49
CA PHE A 197 5.69 5.71 29.69
C PHE A 197 5.74 6.92 28.77
N LEU A 198 4.65 7.20 28.04
CA LEU A 198 4.49 8.40 27.21
C LEU A 198 4.81 9.67 28.01
N LYS A 199 4.20 9.82 29.19
CA LYS A 199 4.48 10.94 30.09
C LYS A 199 5.93 11.00 30.56
N SER A 200 6.54 9.85 30.85
CA SER A 200 7.94 9.78 31.32
C SER A 200 8.95 10.18 30.24
N LYS A 201 8.65 9.91 28.97
CA LYS A 201 9.49 10.28 27.82
C LYS A 201 9.22 11.70 27.34
N GLY A 202 7.98 12.18 27.44
CA GLY A 202 7.59 13.50 26.94
C GLY A 202 7.98 13.66 25.46
N LYS A 203 8.70 14.74 25.15
CA LYS A 203 9.20 15.02 23.79
C LYS A 203 10.15 13.96 23.20
N ASP A 204 10.72 13.09 24.04
CA ASP A 204 11.65 12.05 23.60
C ASP A 204 10.91 10.74 23.24
N PHE A 205 9.59 10.68 23.42
CA PHE A 205 8.76 9.55 22.99
C PHE A 205 8.81 9.42 21.46
N GLY A 206 8.99 8.20 20.98
CA GLY A 206 9.00 7.93 19.54
C GLY A 206 10.15 8.57 18.76
N THR A 207 11.26 8.96 19.40
CA THR A 207 12.50 9.26 18.66
C THR A 207 13.02 7.99 17.95
N THR A 208 14.02 8.11 17.09
CA THR A 208 14.59 6.93 16.39
C THR A 208 15.40 5.98 17.29
N ASP A 209 15.55 6.32 18.58
CA ASP A 209 16.09 5.43 19.61
C ASP A 209 15.04 4.36 19.96
N PRO A 210 15.34 3.04 19.83
CA PRO A 210 14.39 1.98 20.17
C PRO A 210 13.86 2.05 21.62
N SER A 211 14.64 2.60 22.56
CA SER A 211 14.24 2.77 23.97
C SER A 211 13.23 3.90 24.19
N SER A 212 12.85 4.64 23.13
CA SER A 212 11.86 5.71 23.16
C SER A 212 10.41 5.23 23.12
N ILE A 213 10.20 3.93 22.86
CA ILE A 213 8.89 3.27 22.84
C ILE A 213 8.92 1.96 23.64
N LEU A 214 7.74 1.41 23.92
CA LEU A 214 7.57 0.07 24.47
C LEU A 214 7.14 -0.91 23.37
N VAL A 215 7.39 -2.20 23.60
CA VAL A 215 7.15 -3.31 22.68
C VAL A 215 6.13 -4.26 23.28
N ASN A 216 5.12 -4.66 22.51
CA ASN A 216 4.20 -5.75 22.86
C ASN A 216 4.03 -6.75 21.69
N GLY A 217 4.75 -6.53 20.59
CA GLY A 217 4.73 -7.32 19.37
C GLY A 217 5.81 -8.41 19.31
N ALA A 218 5.95 -9.00 18.13
CA ALA A 218 6.74 -10.21 17.88
C ALA A 218 8.26 -10.01 17.90
N TYR A 219 8.76 -8.78 17.74
CA TYR A 219 10.20 -8.49 17.66
C TYR A 219 10.59 -7.21 18.40
N PHE A 220 11.85 -7.16 18.83
CA PHE A 220 12.53 -5.96 19.26
C PHE A 220 13.44 -5.44 18.13
N LEU A 221 13.57 -4.13 18.00
CA LEU A 221 14.62 -3.50 17.18
C LEU A 221 15.93 -3.47 17.98
N SER A 222 16.81 -4.44 17.74
CA SER A 222 18.08 -4.59 18.46
C SER A 222 19.17 -3.62 18.02
N ALA A 223 19.18 -3.24 16.74
CA ALA A 223 20.17 -2.33 16.20
C ALA A 223 19.61 -1.58 14.99
N PHE A 224 19.91 -0.29 14.90
CA PHE A 224 19.62 0.53 13.73
C PHE A 224 20.77 1.51 13.51
N THR A 225 21.33 1.49 12.30
CA THR A 225 22.27 2.50 11.82
C THR A 225 21.71 3.07 10.52
N SER A 226 21.33 4.35 10.58
CA SER A 226 20.75 5.09 9.45
C SER A 226 21.55 4.88 8.17
N LYS A 227 20.84 4.58 7.07
CA LYS A 227 21.39 4.28 5.75
C LYS A 227 22.47 3.18 5.71
N SER A 228 22.45 2.25 6.67
CA SER A 228 23.42 1.15 6.74
C SER A 228 22.75 -0.18 7.06
N SER A 229 22.22 -0.35 8.28
CA SER A 229 21.72 -1.63 8.76
C SER A 229 20.57 -1.49 9.75
N MET A 230 19.72 -2.52 9.78
CA MET A 230 18.61 -2.65 10.72
C MET A 230 18.46 -4.11 11.12
N GLU A 231 18.44 -4.40 12.42
CA GLU A 231 18.38 -5.76 12.95
C GLU A 231 17.26 -5.92 13.97
N PHE A 232 16.46 -6.96 13.80
CA PHE A 232 15.44 -7.37 14.76
C PHE A 232 15.77 -8.74 15.35
N HIS A 233 15.36 -8.94 16.60
CA HIS A 233 15.35 -10.26 17.23
C HIS A 233 13.97 -10.56 17.81
N LYS A 234 13.63 -11.84 17.82
CA LYS A 234 12.36 -12.33 18.33
C LYS A 234 12.13 -11.93 19.79
N ASN A 235 10.92 -11.48 20.09
CA ASN A 235 10.43 -11.33 21.46
C ASN A 235 9.93 -12.69 21.97
N GLU A 236 10.71 -13.37 22.81
CA GLU A 236 10.33 -14.67 23.38
C GLU A 236 9.15 -14.59 24.37
N ASN A 237 8.87 -13.40 24.91
CA ASN A 237 7.74 -13.14 25.79
C ASN A 237 6.47 -12.73 25.03
N TYR A 238 6.52 -12.66 23.70
CA TYR A 238 5.36 -12.33 22.88
C TYR A 238 4.24 -13.38 23.05
N TRP A 239 3.01 -12.92 23.21
CA TRP A 239 1.86 -13.78 23.51
C TRP A 239 1.62 -14.88 22.46
N ASP A 240 2.05 -14.66 21.21
CA ASP A 240 1.98 -15.62 20.11
C ASP A 240 3.36 -16.04 19.58
N ALA A 241 4.38 -16.08 20.45
CA ALA A 241 5.77 -16.43 20.09
C ALA A 241 5.91 -17.79 19.37
N LYS A 242 4.95 -18.71 19.55
CA LYS A 242 4.89 -20.01 18.85
C LYS A 242 4.72 -19.89 17.33
N ASN A 243 4.13 -18.80 16.86
CA ASN A 243 3.92 -18.51 15.44
C ASN A 243 5.03 -17.63 14.85
N VAL A 244 6.06 -17.31 15.65
CA VAL A 244 7.23 -16.53 15.23
C VAL A 244 8.38 -17.50 14.98
N GLY A 245 8.51 -17.92 13.71
CA GLY A 245 9.51 -18.90 13.25
C GLY A 245 10.86 -18.29 12.85
N ILE A 246 10.89 -17.00 12.51
CA ILE A 246 12.13 -16.25 12.27
C ILE A 246 12.64 -15.74 13.62
N GLU A 247 13.87 -16.11 13.98
CA GLU A 247 14.50 -15.70 15.25
C GLU A 247 15.23 -14.36 15.10
N SER A 248 15.77 -14.06 13.92
CA SER A 248 16.49 -12.83 13.63
C SER A 248 16.20 -12.29 12.23
N VAL A 249 16.15 -10.98 12.10
CA VAL A 249 16.03 -10.27 10.83
C VAL A 249 17.23 -9.34 10.68
N LYS A 250 17.87 -9.36 9.51
CA LYS A 250 18.99 -8.46 9.17
C LYS A 250 18.72 -7.77 7.85
N LEU A 251 18.60 -6.45 7.89
CA LEU A 251 18.35 -5.64 6.71
C LEU A 251 19.53 -4.72 6.44
N THR A 252 19.93 -4.64 5.17
CA THR A 252 20.96 -3.70 4.70
C THR A 252 20.30 -2.58 3.90
N TYR A 253 20.78 -1.36 4.05
CA TYR A 253 20.21 -0.23 3.32
C TYR A 253 20.43 -0.37 1.80
N SER A 254 19.41 -0.01 1.02
CA SER A 254 19.51 0.13 -0.43
C SER A 254 18.72 1.35 -0.89
N ASP A 255 19.39 2.27 -1.59
CA ASP A 255 18.75 3.39 -2.29
C ASP A 255 18.27 3.02 -3.71
N GLY A 256 18.40 1.73 -4.09
CA GLY A 256 18.02 1.22 -5.40
C GLY A 256 19.00 1.52 -6.54
N SER A 257 20.14 2.16 -6.29
CA SER A 257 21.11 2.55 -7.32
C SER A 257 21.93 1.39 -7.91
N ASP A 258 22.10 0.27 -7.18
CA ASP A 258 22.73 -0.97 -7.66
C ASP A 258 21.72 -2.14 -7.64
N PRO A 259 20.77 -2.20 -8.60
CA PRO A 259 19.79 -3.29 -8.68
C PRO A 259 20.43 -4.68 -8.82
N GLY A 260 21.61 -4.77 -9.45
CA GLY A 260 22.36 -6.02 -9.58
C GLY A 260 22.90 -6.58 -8.26
N SER A 261 23.03 -5.76 -7.21
CA SER A 261 23.47 -6.20 -5.88
C SER A 261 22.54 -7.23 -5.24
N PHE A 262 21.23 -7.14 -5.50
CA PHE A 262 20.20 -8.02 -4.94
C PHE A 262 20.49 -9.47 -5.33
N TYR A 263 20.66 -9.72 -6.63
CA TYR A 263 21.03 -11.03 -7.15
C TYR A 263 22.38 -11.50 -6.60
N LYS A 264 23.42 -10.65 -6.65
CA LYS A 264 24.78 -11.02 -6.20
C LYS A 264 24.79 -11.45 -4.74
N ASN A 265 24.04 -10.77 -3.86
CA ASN A 265 23.97 -11.10 -2.44
C ASN A 265 23.14 -12.36 -2.17
N PHE A 266 22.07 -12.60 -2.93
CA PHE A 266 21.35 -13.86 -2.85
C PHE A 266 22.20 -15.05 -3.29
N ASP A 267 22.94 -14.93 -4.39
CA ASP A 267 23.83 -15.97 -4.94
C ASP A 267 24.96 -16.34 -3.95
N LYS A 268 25.43 -15.36 -3.15
CA LYS A 268 26.38 -15.56 -2.05
C LYS A 268 25.75 -16.13 -0.76
N GLY A 269 24.42 -16.20 -0.68
CA GLY A 269 23.70 -16.60 0.54
C GLY A 269 23.56 -15.50 1.60
N GLU A 270 23.87 -14.26 1.25
CA GLU A 270 23.72 -13.10 2.14
C GLU A 270 22.29 -12.56 2.17
N PHE A 271 21.48 -12.81 1.15
CA PHE A 271 20.04 -12.50 1.16
C PHE A 271 19.18 -13.77 1.10
N SER A 272 18.03 -13.72 1.79
CA SER A 272 16.98 -14.73 1.74
C SER A 272 16.06 -14.54 0.52
N VAL A 273 16.06 -13.35 -0.08
CA VAL A 273 15.25 -12.97 -1.25
C VAL A 273 16.06 -12.04 -2.15
N ALA A 274 15.83 -12.07 -3.46
CA ALA A 274 16.27 -11.03 -4.37
C ALA A 274 15.20 -10.72 -5.41
N ARG A 275 14.76 -9.45 -5.45
CA ARG A 275 14.14 -8.91 -6.66
C ARG A 275 15.18 -8.95 -7.78
N LEU A 276 14.74 -9.41 -8.94
CA LEU A 276 15.52 -9.41 -10.17
C LEU A 276 15.05 -8.25 -11.04
N TYR A 277 15.98 -7.59 -11.71
CA TYR A 277 15.71 -6.44 -12.55
C TYR A 277 16.04 -6.82 -13.99
N PRO A 278 15.04 -7.08 -14.85
CA PRO A 278 15.34 -7.62 -16.17
C PRO A 278 16.18 -6.74 -17.09
N ASN A 279 16.23 -5.44 -16.83
CA ASN A 279 17.07 -4.48 -17.54
C ASN A 279 18.51 -4.41 -16.98
N ASP A 280 18.80 -5.06 -15.85
CA ASP A 280 20.14 -5.13 -15.27
C ASP A 280 20.98 -6.28 -15.87
N PRO A 281 22.28 -6.09 -16.17
CA PRO A 281 23.13 -7.12 -16.76
C PRO A 281 23.21 -8.44 -15.96
N THR A 282 23.06 -8.38 -14.64
CA THR A 282 23.09 -9.56 -13.77
C THR A 282 21.91 -10.49 -13.98
N TYR A 283 20.81 -10.00 -14.58
CA TYR A 283 19.63 -10.80 -14.84
C TYR A 283 19.91 -12.00 -15.74
N LYS A 284 20.85 -11.87 -16.70
CA LYS A 284 21.29 -12.99 -17.54
C LYS A 284 21.88 -14.13 -16.71
N SER A 285 22.69 -13.80 -15.70
CA SER A 285 23.25 -14.78 -14.76
C SER A 285 22.17 -15.35 -13.87
N ALA A 286 21.23 -14.53 -13.39
CA ALA A 286 20.09 -14.99 -12.60
C ALA A 286 19.24 -16.01 -13.36
N LYS A 287 18.89 -15.74 -14.64
CA LYS A 287 18.20 -16.70 -15.49
C LYS A 287 19.01 -17.99 -15.68
N LYS A 288 20.32 -17.89 -15.87
CA LYS A 288 21.16 -19.08 -16.06
C LYS A 288 21.21 -19.96 -14.79
N ASN A 289 21.36 -19.34 -13.63
CA ASN A 289 21.59 -20.06 -12.37
C ASN A 289 20.28 -20.48 -11.67
N TYR A 290 19.19 -19.76 -11.93
CA TYR A 290 17.93 -19.88 -11.19
C TYR A 290 16.70 -19.90 -12.09
N ALA A 291 16.80 -20.31 -13.37
CA ALA A 291 15.66 -20.35 -14.31
C ALA A 291 14.39 -20.95 -13.68
N ASP A 292 14.54 -22.13 -13.05
CA ASP A 292 13.44 -22.86 -12.42
C ASP A 292 12.96 -22.23 -11.10
N ASN A 293 13.66 -21.21 -10.58
CA ASN A 293 13.41 -20.55 -9.30
C ASN A 293 12.90 -19.11 -9.43
N ILE A 294 12.82 -18.56 -10.65
CA ILE A 294 12.25 -17.24 -10.86
C ILE A 294 10.73 -17.33 -10.65
N THR A 295 10.24 -16.61 -9.65
CA THR A 295 8.82 -16.50 -9.28
C THR A 295 8.34 -15.07 -9.46
N TYR A 296 7.03 -14.87 -9.61
CA TYR A 296 6.39 -13.56 -9.63
C TYR A 296 5.44 -13.47 -8.44
N GLY A 297 5.67 -12.52 -7.53
CA GLY A 297 4.81 -12.32 -6.37
C GLY A 297 3.40 -11.90 -6.75
N MET A 298 2.43 -12.08 -5.84
CA MET A 298 1.11 -11.47 -5.97
C MET A 298 1.22 -9.95 -6.01
N LEU A 299 0.25 -9.31 -6.66
CA LEU A 299 0.08 -7.87 -6.56
C LEU A 299 -0.46 -7.50 -5.19
N THR A 300 -0.01 -6.37 -4.68
CA THR A 300 -0.49 -5.75 -3.44
C THR A 300 -1.70 -4.86 -3.73
N GLY A 301 -2.28 -4.27 -2.70
CA GLY A 301 -3.48 -3.43 -2.83
C GLY A 301 -3.23 -2.09 -3.51
N ASP A 302 -2.00 -1.61 -3.58
CA ASP A 302 -1.70 -0.29 -4.15
C ASP A 302 -1.90 -0.19 -5.66
N ILE A 303 -2.06 1.03 -6.15
CA ILE A 303 -2.20 1.36 -7.56
C ILE A 303 -1.41 2.63 -7.86
N ARG A 304 -0.54 2.56 -8.87
CA ARG A 304 -0.08 3.71 -9.63
C ARG A 304 -1.04 3.96 -10.77
N HIS A 305 -1.50 5.20 -10.86
CA HIS A 305 -2.33 5.70 -11.95
C HIS A 305 -1.73 6.97 -12.55
N LEU A 306 -2.07 7.23 -13.81
CA LEU A 306 -1.93 8.55 -14.41
C LEU A 306 -3.26 9.28 -14.25
N THR A 307 -3.20 10.53 -13.82
CA THR A 307 -4.37 11.41 -13.73
C THR A 307 -4.16 12.66 -14.56
N TRP A 308 -5.26 13.30 -14.90
CA TRP A 308 -5.32 14.56 -15.65
C TRP A 308 -5.38 15.73 -14.71
N ASN A 309 -4.91 16.90 -15.15
CA ASN A 309 -5.31 18.17 -14.57
C ASN A 309 -6.44 18.79 -15.41
N LEU A 310 -7.69 18.54 -15.03
CA LEU A 310 -8.88 18.95 -15.80
C LEU A 310 -9.12 20.47 -15.76
N ASN A 311 -8.45 21.18 -14.84
CA ASN A 311 -8.60 22.62 -14.66
C ASN A 311 -7.26 23.30 -14.38
N ARG A 312 -6.25 22.95 -15.16
CA ARG A 312 -4.91 23.54 -15.06
C ARG A 312 -4.97 25.06 -15.22
N THR A 313 -4.32 25.77 -14.29
CA THR A 313 -4.20 27.23 -14.31
C THR A 313 -2.76 27.74 -14.22
N SER A 314 -1.82 26.89 -13.81
CA SER A 314 -0.38 27.21 -13.81
C SER A 314 0.30 26.72 -15.09
N PHE A 315 1.19 27.57 -15.62
CA PHE A 315 2.03 27.34 -16.80
C PHE A 315 3.41 28.01 -16.60
N LYS A 316 3.98 27.85 -15.40
CA LYS A 316 5.28 28.44 -15.02
C LYS A 316 6.43 27.70 -15.69
N ASN A 317 6.33 26.38 -15.76
CA ASN A 317 7.39 25.48 -16.22
C ASN A 317 7.19 24.98 -17.66
N THR A 318 6.15 25.46 -18.34
CA THR A 318 5.81 25.04 -19.71
C THR A 318 5.61 26.23 -20.64
N LYS A 319 5.41 25.97 -21.94
CA LYS A 319 5.24 27.02 -22.94
C LYS A 319 3.92 27.76 -22.71
N LYS A 320 4.00 29.09 -22.64
CA LYS A 320 2.83 29.96 -22.48
C LYS A 320 2.22 30.30 -23.84
N ASP A 321 1.22 29.52 -24.24
CA ASP A 321 0.47 29.70 -25.49
C ASP A 321 -1.04 29.58 -25.19
N PRO A 322 -1.77 30.70 -25.06
CA PRO A 322 -3.16 30.69 -24.63
C PRO A 322 -4.09 29.83 -25.49
N ALA A 323 -3.82 29.72 -26.80
CA ALA A 323 -4.65 28.92 -27.70
C ALA A 323 -4.43 27.42 -27.47
N GLN A 324 -3.18 26.99 -27.24
CA GLN A 324 -2.86 25.61 -26.90
C GLN A 324 -3.36 25.23 -25.50
N GLN A 325 -3.30 26.17 -24.55
CA GLN A 325 -3.80 25.98 -23.19
C GLN A 325 -5.33 25.79 -23.16
N ASP A 326 -6.07 26.61 -23.92
CA ASP A 326 -7.52 26.46 -24.08
C ASP A 326 -7.87 25.13 -24.78
N ALA A 327 -7.14 24.78 -25.85
CA ALA A 327 -7.31 23.52 -26.56
C ALA A 327 -7.09 22.31 -25.64
N GLY A 328 -6.00 22.30 -24.86
CA GLY A 328 -5.69 21.26 -23.88
C GLY A 328 -6.78 21.12 -22.82
N LYS A 329 -7.24 22.25 -22.25
CA LYS A 329 -8.32 22.25 -21.26
C LYS A 329 -9.62 21.68 -21.83
N LYS A 330 -10.07 22.13 -23.01
CA LYS A 330 -11.29 21.61 -23.66
C LYS A 330 -11.17 20.12 -23.98
N ALA A 331 -10.03 19.71 -24.55
CA ALA A 331 -9.77 18.32 -24.87
C ALA A 331 -9.79 17.42 -23.62
N LEU A 332 -9.12 17.82 -22.53
CA LEU A 332 -9.13 17.05 -21.28
C LEU A 332 -10.52 17.01 -20.61
N ASN A 333 -11.39 18.01 -20.84
CA ASN A 333 -12.77 17.97 -20.35
C ASN A 333 -13.71 17.13 -21.24
N ASN A 334 -13.30 16.77 -22.46
CA ASN A 334 -14.07 15.90 -23.34
C ASN A 334 -13.86 14.40 -22.99
N LYS A 335 -14.96 13.69 -22.71
CA LYS A 335 -14.94 12.26 -22.32
C LYS A 335 -14.30 11.38 -23.40
N ASP A 336 -14.73 11.50 -24.66
CA ASP A 336 -14.24 10.67 -25.76
C ASP A 336 -12.74 10.89 -26.01
N PHE A 337 -12.22 12.11 -25.79
CA PHE A 337 -10.79 12.40 -25.88
C PHE A 337 -10.01 11.63 -24.81
N ARG A 338 -10.46 11.64 -23.55
CA ARG A 338 -9.81 10.88 -22.47
C ARG A 338 -9.86 9.37 -22.73
N GLN A 339 -11.01 8.85 -23.16
CA GLN A 339 -11.14 7.44 -23.55
C GLN A 339 -10.20 7.08 -24.71
N ALA A 340 -10.08 7.95 -25.72
CA ALA A 340 -9.16 7.73 -26.84
C ALA A 340 -7.71 7.59 -26.37
N ILE A 341 -7.25 8.44 -25.44
CA ILE A 341 -5.90 8.32 -24.88
C ILE A 341 -5.74 7.02 -24.08
N GLN A 342 -6.74 6.63 -23.29
CA GLN A 342 -6.71 5.38 -22.53
C GLN A 342 -6.59 4.15 -23.43
N PHE A 343 -7.36 4.09 -24.53
CA PHE A 343 -7.26 3.02 -25.51
C PHE A 343 -5.96 3.08 -26.35
N ALA A 344 -5.38 4.27 -26.53
CA ALA A 344 -4.12 4.47 -27.27
C ALA A 344 -2.86 4.10 -26.46
N PHE A 345 -2.97 3.99 -25.15
CA PHE A 345 -1.84 3.79 -24.24
C PHE A 345 -1.45 2.32 -24.12
N ASP A 346 -0.28 1.96 -24.67
CA ASP A 346 0.32 0.63 -24.51
C ASP A 346 0.99 0.51 -23.13
N ARG A 347 0.23 0.04 -22.14
CA ARG A 347 0.69 -0.09 -20.76
C ARG A 347 1.69 -1.22 -20.59
N ALA A 348 1.61 -2.26 -21.42
CA ALA A 348 2.61 -3.32 -21.42
C ALA A 348 4.00 -2.78 -21.84
N SER A 349 4.08 -2.00 -22.92
CA SER A 349 5.33 -1.37 -23.35
C SER A 349 5.85 -0.35 -22.35
N PHE A 350 4.95 0.41 -21.71
CA PHE A 350 5.28 1.31 -20.61
C PHE A 350 5.90 0.57 -19.43
N GLN A 351 5.24 -0.47 -18.93
CA GLN A 351 5.74 -1.25 -17.80
C GLN A 351 7.02 -2.01 -18.13
N ALA A 352 7.26 -2.36 -19.39
CA ALA A 352 8.51 -2.96 -19.82
C ALA A 352 9.73 -2.04 -19.61
N GLN A 353 9.55 -0.72 -19.51
CA GLN A 353 10.67 0.20 -19.26
C GLN A 353 11.30 -0.01 -17.88
N THR A 354 10.53 -0.49 -16.90
CA THR A 354 11.01 -0.67 -15.51
C THR A 354 11.04 -2.12 -15.07
N ALA A 355 10.11 -2.95 -15.56
CA ALA A 355 10.05 -4.37 -15.26
C ALA A 355 10.72 -5.25 -16.34
N GLY A 356 11.05 -4.68 -17.50
CA GLY A 356 11.59 -5.40 -18.66
C GLY A 356 10.57 -6.33 -19.35
N GLN A 357 10.96 -6.83 -20.52
CA GLN A 357 10.05 -7.52 -21.44
C GLN A 357 9.38 -8.77 -20.85
N ASP A 358 10.10 -9.55 -20.03
CA ASP A 358 9.58 -10.80 -19.44
C ASP A 358 8.46 -10.54 -18.41
N ALA A 359 8.43 -9.34 -17.82
CA ALA A 359 7.50 -8.97 -16.76
C ALA A 359 6.51 -7.88 -17.17
N LYS A 360 6.48 -7.52 -18.46
CA LYS A 360 5.77 -6.33 -18.99
C LYS A 360 4.28 -6.26 -18.64
N THR A 361 3.60 -7.39 -18.46
CA THR A 361 2.19 -7.39 -18.05
C THR A 361 1.98 -7.68 -16.57
N LYS A 362 2.98 -8.21 -15.87
CA LYS A 362 2.79 -8.90 -14.58
C LYS A 362 2.33 -8.00 -13.45
N ALA A 363 2.65 -6.71 -13.52
CA ALA A 363 2.26 -5.70 -12.55
C ALA A 363 1.07 -4.85 -12.99
N LEU A 364 0.54 -5.05 -14.21
CA LEU A 364 -0.54 -4.22 -14.73
C LEU A 364 -1.82 -4.41 -13.91
N ARG A 365 -2.47 -3.29 -13.59
CA ARG A 365 -3.77 -3.23 -12.93
C ARG A 365 -4.69 -2.31 -13.72
N ASN A 366 -5.93 -2.75 -13.92
CA ASN A 366 -6.89 -2.10 -14.81
C ASN A 366 -7.97 -1.28 -14.09
N MET A 367 -7.94 -1.22 -12.76
CA MET A 367 -8.92 -0.53 -11.94
C MET A 367 -8.26 0.14 -10.74
N LEU A 368 -8.93 1.14 -10.16
CA LEU A 368 -8.52 1.71 -8.87
C LEU A 368 -8.68 0.68 -7.76
N VAL A 369 -9.89 0.13 -7.62
CA VAL A 369 -10.14 -0.98 -6.70
C VAL A 369 -9.60 -2.27 -7.34
N PRO A 370 -8.69 -3.02 -6.67
CA PRO A 370 -8.19 -4.28 -7.20
C PRO A 370 -9.36 -5.25 -7.51
N PRO A 371 -9.33 -6.00 -8.63
CA PRO A 371 -10.44 -6.87 -9.04
C PRO A 371 -10.88 -7.86 -7.97
N THR A 372 -9.92 -8.36 -7.18
CA THR A 372 -10.13 -9.34 -6.13
C THR A 372 -10.08 -8.75 -4.71
N PHE A 373 -10.28 -7.44 -4.56
CA PHE A 373 -10.19 -6.74 -3.28
C PHE A 373 -11.30 -7.19 -2.31
N VAL A 374 -12.54 -7.26 -2.82
CA VAL A 374 -13.72 -7.80 -2.14
C VAL A 374 -14.45 -8.80 -3.05
N THR A 375 -15.34 -9.59 -2.47
CA THR A 375 -16.21 -10.54 -3.17
C THR A 375 -17.66 -10.08 -3.11
N VAL A 376 -18.44 -10.42 -4.13
CA VAL A 376 -19.87 -10.16 -4.24
C VAL A 376 -20.56 -11.50 -4.52
N GLY A 377 -21.13 -12.12 -3.48
CA GLY A 377 -21.55 -13.52 -3.55
C GLY A 377 -20.40 -14.43 -4.02
N GLU A 378 -20.58 -15.11 -5.15
CA GLU A 378 -19.55 -15.99 -5.76
C GLU A 378 -18.64 -15.28 -6.79
N SER A 379 -18.91 -14.01 -7.12
CA SER A 379 -18.13 -13.22 -8.09
C SER A 379 -17.12 -12.32 -7.38
N ASP A 380 -16.04 -11.95 -8.07
CA ASP A 380 -15.13 -10.90 -7.60
C ASP A 380 -15.64 -9.50 -8.01
N PHE A 381 -15.13 -8.46 -7.36
CA PHE A 381 -15.53 -7.08 -7.61
C PHE A 381 -15.31 -6.67 -9.08
N GLY A 382 -14.18 -7.06 -9.69
CA GLY A 382 -13.89 -6.74 -11.09
C GLY A 382 -14.90 -7.31 -12.07
N SER A 383 -15.39 -8.54 -11.82
CA SER A 383 -16.44 -9.16 -12.62
C SER A 383 -17.76 -8.40 -12.56
N GLU A 384 -18.10 -7.80 -11.42
CA GLU A 384 -19.29 -6.93 -11.31
C GLU A 384 -19.07 -5.60 -12.04
N VAL A 385 -17.86 -5.03 -12.00
CA VAL A 385 -17.51 -3.81 -12.74
C VAL A 385 -17.63 -4.05 -14.25
N GLU A 386 -17.10 -5.16 -14.77
CA GLU A 386 -17.21 -5.52 -16.19
C GLU A 386 -18.67 -5.62 -16.65
N LYS A 387 -19.55 -6.20 -15.82
CA LYS A 387 -21.00 -6.28 -16.10
C LYS A 387 -21.65 -4.90 -16.18
N GLU A 388 -21.26 -3.96 -15.32
CA GLU A 388 -21.79 -2.60 -15.35
C GLU A 388 -21.23 -1.81 -16.54
N MET A 389 -19.94 -1.94 -16.84
CA MET A 389 -19.30 -1.28 -17.99
C MET A 389 -19.91 -1.72 -19.33
N ALA A 390 -20.22 -3.01 -19.48
CA ALA A 390 -20.89 -3.53 -20.67
C ALA A 390 -22.28 -2.90 -20.95
N LYS A 391 -22.88 -2.22 -19.98
CA LYS A 391 -24.16 -1.49 -20.14
C LYS A 391 -23.96 -0.03 -20.57
N LEU A 392 -22.73 0.51 -20.48
CA LEU A 392 -22.43 1.92 -20.72
C LEU A 392 -22.15 2.22 -22.20
N GLY A 393 -21.55 1.28 -22.93
CA GLY A 393 -21.20 1.47 -24.33
C GLY A 393 -20.50 0.27 -24.96
N ASP A 394 -20.54 0.19 -26.29
CA ASP A 394 -19.93 -0.89 -27.08
C ASP A 394 -18.39 -0.84 -27.02
N GLU A 395 -17.80 0.31 -26.71
CA GLU A 395 -16.36 0.50 -26.50
C GLU A 395 -15.81 -0.37 -25.36
N TRP A 396 -16.66 -0.79 -24.41
CA TRP A 396 -16.28 -1.63 -23.29
C TRP A 396 -16.36 -3.13 -23.57
N LYS A 397 -16.92 -3.53 -24.70
CA LYS A 397 -16.96 -4.93 -25.12
C LYS A 397 -15.55 -5.51 -25.21
N ASP A 398 -15.33 -6.71 -24.68
CA ASP A 398 -14.04 -7.41 -24.69
C ASP A 398 -12.91 -6.74 -23.86
N VAL A 399 -13.22 -5.72 -23.05
CA VAL A 399 -12.28 -5.17 -22.06
C VAL A 399 -12.18 -6.15 -20.89
N ASN A 400 -10.95 -6.48 -20.50
CA ASN A 400 -10.66 -7.41 -19.39
C ASN A 400 -9.97 -6.66 -18.24
N LEU A 401 -10.66 -6.55 -17.11
CA LEU A 401 -10.23 -5.77 -15.96
C LEU A 401 -9.42 -6.56 -14.92
N ALA A 402 -9.15 -7.85 -15.14
CA ALA A 402 -8.31 -8.64 -14.23
C ALA A 402 -6.92 -8.01 -14.01
N ASP A 403 -6.17 -8.49 -13.02
CA ASP A 403 -4.77 -8.07 -12.85
C ASP A 403 -3.84 -8.90 -13.74
N ALA A 404 -2.69 -8.31 -14.11
CA ALA A 404 -1.60 -8.91 -14.88
C ALA A 404 -1.79 -9.01 -16.42
N GLN A 405 -2.64 -8.15 -16.98
CA GLN A 405 -2.81 -7.97 -18.43
C GLN A 405 -3.16 -6.52 -18.79
N ASP A 406 -2.94 -6.15 -20.05
CA ASP A 406 -3.37 -4.86 -20.59
C ASP A 406 -4.81 -4.97 -21.11
N GLY A 407 -5.78 -4.58 -20.28
CA GLY A 407 -7.21 -4.66 -20.61
C GLY A 407 -7.74 -3.57 -21.53
N PHE A 408 -7.03 -2.44 -21.64
CA PHE A 408 -7.50 -1.25 -22.34
C PHE A 408 -6.79 -1.03 -23.68
N TYR A 409 -5.51 -1.37 -23.85
CA TYR A 409 -4.80 -1.00 -25.08
C TYR A 409 -5.48 -1.56 -26.34
N ASN A 410 -6.03 -0.67 -27.17
CA ASN A 410 -6.72 -0.98 -28.40
C ASN A 410 -6.70 0.24 -29.35
N PRO A 411 -5.70 0.34 -30.25
CA PRO A 411 -5.56 1.46 -31.17
C PRO A 411 -6.77 1.71 -32.08
N GLU A 412 -7.56 0.67 -32.38
CA GLU A 412 -8.75 0.83 -33.23
C GLU A 412 -9.89 1.49 -32.46
N LYS A 413 -10.16 1.07 -31.21
CA LYS A 413 -11.10 1.78 -30.32
C LYS A 413 -10.64 3.20 -30.05
N ALA A 414 -9.32 3.41 -29.86
CA ALA A 414 -8.75 4.73 -29.66
C ALA A 414 -9.09 5.70 -30.81
N LYS A 415 -8.98 5.25 -32.06
CA LYS A 415 -9.34 6.05 -33.24
C LYS A 415 -10.83 6.33 -33.33
N VAL A 416 -11.68 5.37 -32.96
CA VAL A 416 -13.14 5.54 -32.95
C VAL A 416 -13.54 6.62 -31.95
N GLU A 417 -13.06 6.54 -30.71
CA GLU A 417 -13.35 7.56 -29.69
C GLU A 417 -12.73 8.91 -30.05
N PHE A 418 -11.52 8.91 -30.60
CA PHE A 418 -10.89 10.14 -31.04
C PHE A 418 -11.66 10.84 -32.17
N ALA A 419 -12.30 10.08 -33.07
CA ALA A 419 -13.13 10.67 -34.12
C ALA A 419 -14.33 11.43 -33.52
N LYS A 420 -15.02 10.87 -32.52
CA LYS A 420 -16.10 11.55 -31.79
C LYS A 420 -15.58 12.81 -31.09
N ALA A 421 -14.46 12.68 -30.37
CA ALA A 421 -13.81 13.79 -29.69
C ALA A 421 -13.44 14.92 -30.65
N LYS A 422 -12.83 14.57 -31.79
CA LYS A 422 -12.37 15.54 -32.79
C LYS A 422 -13.52 16.32 -33.41
N GLU A 423 -14.65 15.66 -33.69
CA GLU A 423 -15.85 16.34 -34.17
C GLU A 423 -16.37 17.36 -33.14
N ALA A 424 -16.57 16.93 -31.89
CA ALA A 424 -17.06 17.78 -30.82
C ALA A 424 -16.11 18.97 -30.54
N LEU A 425 -14.81 18.69 -30.40
CA LEU A 425 -13.80 19.71 -30.11
C LEU A 425 -13.62 20.71 -31.25
N THR A 426 -13.73 20.26 -32.51
CA THR A 426 -13.71 21.18 -33.66
C THR A 426 -14.90 22.13 -33.63
N ALA A 427 -16.09 21.64 -33.25
CA ALA A 427 -17.27 22.48 -33.07
C ALA A 427 -17.09 23.53 -31.94
N GLU A 428 -16.25 23.23 -30.94
CA GLU A 428 -15.85 24.16 -29.86
C GLU A 428 -14.66 25.06 -30.22
N GLY A 429 -14.19 25.01 -31.47
CA GLY A 429 -13.10 25.85 -31.99
C GLY A 429 -11.70 25.37 -31.61
N VAL A 430 -11.54 24.13 -31.14
CA VAL A 430 -10.22 23.55 -30.81
C VAL A 430 -9.42 23.34 -32.10
N THR A 431 -8.16 23.76 -32.07
CA THR A 431 -7.20 23.49 -33.14
C THR A 431 -6.29 22.33 -32.76
N PHE A 432 -5.98 21.49 -33.76
CA PHE A 432 -5.11 20.33 -33.61
C PHE A 432 -3.70 20.64 -34.16
N PRO A 433 -2.63 20.05 -33.59
CA PRO A 433 -2.65 19.04 -32.53
C PRO A 433 -2.94 19.62 -31.15
N VAL A 434 -3.66 18.87 -30.32
CA VAL A 434 -3.76 19.12 -28.88
C VAL A 434 -2.42 18.73 -28.25
N GLN A 435 -1.83 19.64 -27.47
CA GLN A 435 -0.58 19.40 -26.75
C GLN A 435 -0.85 19.11 -25.28
N LEU A 436 -0.26 18.03 -24.76
CA LEU A 436 -0.37 17.61 -23.36
C LEU A 436 1.02 17.60 -22.73
N ASP A 437 1.21 18.38 -21.67
CA ASP A 437 2.45 18.43 -20.89
C ASP A 437 2.48 17.34 -19.81
N TYR A 438 3.49 16.49 -19.87
CA TYR A 438 3.77 15.42 -18.91
C TYR A 438 5.15 15.64 -18.29
N PRO A 439 5.25 16.37 -17.16
CA PRO A 439 6.52 16.55 -16.49
C PRO A 439 6.99 15.29 -15.76
N VAL A 440 8.29 15.05 -15.80
CA VAL A 440 8.98 13.94 -15.15
C VAL A 440 10.23 14.44 -14.42
N ASP A 441 10.61 13.76 -13.35
CA ASP A 441 11.89 13.99 -12.68
C ASP A 441 13.04 13.46 -13.55
N GLN A 442 13.91 14.37 -14.01
CA GLN A 442 15.05 14.04 -14.86
C GLN A 442 16.08 13.13 -14.17
N ALA A 443 16.11 13.12 -12.83
CA ALA A 443 17.00 12.25 -12.06
C ALA A 443 16.54 10.78 -12.09
N ASN A 444 15.28 10.52 -12.47
CA ASN A 444 14.69 9.19 -12.51
C ASN A 444 14.55 8.71 -13.97
N ALA A 445 15.64 8.13 -14.50
CA ALA A 445 15.68 7.63 -15.88
C ALA A 445 14.56 6.62 -16.20
N ALA A 446 14.10 5.86 -15.22
CA ALA A 446 13.02 4.89 -15.38
C ALA A 446 11.68 5.56 -15.68
N THR A 447 11.32 6.62 -14.95
CA THR A 447 10.08 7.36 -15.19
C THR A 447 10.14 8.21 -16.46
N VAL A 448 11.32 8.71 -16.85
CA VAL A 448 11.53 9.36 -18.15
C VAL A 448 11.24 8.37 -19.30
N GLN A 449 11.79 7.16 -19.25
CA GLN A 449 11.55 6.13 -20.27
C GLN A 449 10.07 5.71 -20.35
N GLU A 450 9.42 5.56 -19.19
CA GLU A 450 7.98 5.31 -19.08
C GLU A 450 7.16 6.41 -19.78
N ALA A 451 7.41 7.69 -19.48
CA ALA A 451 6.71 8.80 -20.12
C ALA A 451 6.96 8.87 -21.64
N GLN A 452 8.18 8.56 -22.09
CA GLN A 452 8.49 8.45 -23.52
C GLN A 452 7.72 7.28 -24.18
N SER A 453 7.56 6.15 -23.49
CA SER A 453 6.74 5.03 -23.97
C SER A 453 5.26 5.41 -24.06
N PHE A 454 4.72 6.13 -23.07
CA PHE A 454 3.36 6.68 -23.12
C PHE A 454 3.20 7.59 -24.35
N LYS A 455 4.07 8.59 -24.52
CA LYS A 455 4.11 9.49 -25.68
C LYS A 455 4.09 8.71 -27.00
N GLN A 456 5.00 7.75 -27.16
CA GLN A 456 5.12 6.97 -28.39
C GLN A 456 3.84 6.20 -28.71
N SER A 457 3.24 5.53 -27.72
CA SER A 457 2.02 4.74 -27.92
C SER A 457 0.81 5.60 -28.32
N VAL A 458 0.64 6.75 -27.66
CA VAL A 458 -0.44 7.69 -27.93
C VAL A 458 -0.29 8.32 -29.32
N GLU A 459 0.89 8.87 -29.62
CA GLU A 459 1.16 9.53 -30.90
C GLU A 459 1.13 8.56 -32.08
N ALA A 460 1.52 7.30 -31.89
CA ALA A 460 1.44 6.28 -32.93
C ALA A 460 -0.01 5.85 -33.21
N SER A 461 -0.85 5.77 -32.17
CA SER A 461 -2.24 5.33 -32.32
C SER A 461 -3.15 6.43 -32.87
N LEU A 462 -2.94 7.68 -32.43
CA LEU A 462 -3.82 8.82 -32.76
C LEU A 462 -3.24 9.77 -33.83
N GLY A 463 -1.94 9.74 -34.10
CA GLY A 463 -1.26 10.64 -35.04
C GLY A 463 -0.79 11.96 -34.40
N LYS A 464 0.42 12.41 -34.77
CA LYS A 464 1.05 13.64 -34.24
C LYS A 464 0.37 14.92 -34.72
N GLU A 465 -0.36 14.85 -35.82
CA GLU A 465 -1.23 15.92 -36.31
C GLU A 465 -2.46 16.14 -35.42
N ASN A 466 -2.75 15.18 -34.54
CA ASN A 466 -3.90 15.18 -33.66
C ASN A 466 -3.50 15.39 -32.20
N VAL A 467 -2.53 14.63 -31.69
CA VAL A 467 -2.10 14.72 -30.28
C VAL A 467 -0.58 14.72 -30.21
N ILE A 468 -0.03 15.62 -29.39
CA ILE A 468 1.39 15.65 -29.05
C ILE A 468 1.52 15.58 -27.53
N VAL A 469 2.33 14.65 -27.03
CA VAL A 469 2.67 14.57 -25.60
C VAL A 469 4.05 15.17 -25.38
N ASN A 470 4.14 16.27 -24.67
CA ASN A 470 5.39 16.92 -24.30
C ASN A 470 5.92 16.29 -23.00
N VAL A 471 6.93 15.42 -23.10
CA VAL A 471 7.63 14.92 -21.91
C VAL A 471 8.59 16.01 -21.44
N LEU A 472 8.34 16.57 -20.26
CA LEU A 472 9.12 17.69 -19.73
C LEU A 472 10.04 17.19 -18.60
N GLU A 473 11.32 17.05 -18.90
CA GLU A 473 12.33 16.70 -17.90
C GLU A 473 12.59 17.91 -16.99
N THR A 474 12.36 17.73 -15.69
CA THR A 474 12.44 18.78 -14.67
C THR A 474 13.33 18.34 -13.51
N GLU A 475 13.97 19.30 -12.84
CA GLU A 475 14.71 19.05 -11.59
C GLU A 475 13.78 18.44 -10.53
N THR A 476 14.27 17.51 -9.70
CA THR A 476 13.50 16.81 -8.66
C THR A 476 12.66 17.77 -7.81
N SER A 477 13.26 18.85 -7.30
CA SER A 477 12.56 19.84 -6.46
C SER A 477 11.42 20.55 -7.19
N THR A 478 11.56 20.77 -8.51
CA THR A 478 10.51 21.37 -9.34
C THR A 478 9.40 20.37 -9.61
N HIS A 479 9.77 19.13 -9.93
CA HIS A 479 8.82 18.03 -10.15
C HIS A 479 7.93 17.80 -8.92
N GLU A 480 8.55 17.74 -7.74
CA GLU A 480 7.83 17.53 -6.49
C GLU A 480 6.94 18.74 -6.14
N ALA A 481 7.44 19.97 -6.30
CA ALA A 481 6.70 21.19 -5.96
C ALA A 481 5.46 21.43 -6.83
N GLN A 482 5.52 21.11 -8.13
CA GLN A 482 4.39 21.29 -9.05
C GLN A 482 3.37 20.14 -9.03
N GLY A 483 3.66 19.08 -8.27
CA GLY A 483 2.89 17.83 -8.25
C GLY A 483 2.61 17.36 -6.83
N PHE A 484 3.51 16.57 -6.28
CA PHE A 484 3.32 15.87 -5.00
C PHE A 484 3.15 16.82 -3.79
N TYR A 485 3.93 17.90 -3.72
CA TYR A 485 3.87 18.90 -2.63
C TYR A 485 2.97 20.10 -2.94
N ALA A 486 2.25 20.08 -4.07
CA ALA A 486 1.28 21.13 -4.34
C ALA A 486 0.11 21.05 -3.35
N GLU A 487 -0.07 22.08 -2.53
CA GLU A 487 -1.12 22.17 -1.51
C GLU A 487 -2.47 22.64 -2.08
N THR A 488 -2.45 23.23 -3.28
CA THR A 488 -3.67 23.70 -3.96
C THR A 488 -3.64 23.37 -5.46
N PRO A 489 -4.83 23.21 -6.09
CA PRO A 489 -4.93 23.02 -7.54
C PRO A 489 -4.19 24.08 -8.38
N GLU A 490 -4.14 25.33 -7.92
CA GLU A 490 -3.52 26.44 -8.65
C GLU A 490 -1.99 26.38 -8.68
N GLN A 491 -1.38 25.60 -7.80
CA GLN A 491 0.07 25.37 -7.80
C GLN A 491 0.50 24.31 -8.82
N GLN A 492 -0.45 23.47 -9.26
CA GLN A 492 -0.16 22.32 -10.11
C GLN A 492 0.05 22.73 -11.57
N ASP A 493 1.15 22.25 -12.16
CA ASP A 493 1.64 22.68 -13.48
C ASP A 493 1.96 21.48 -14.38
N TYR A 494 0.91 20.79 -14.81
CA TYR A 494 0.96 19.62 -15.69
C TYR A 494 -0.41 19.40 -16.32
N ASP A 495 -0.46 18.70 -17.46
CA ASP A 495 -1.69 18.12 -17.98
C ASP A 495 -1.84 16.66 -17.52
N ILE A 496 -0.71 15.95 -17.38
CA ILE A 496 -0.63 14.53 -16.96
C ILE A 496 0.36 14.40 -15.80
N ILE A 497 -0.03 13.69 -14.74
CA ILE A 497 0.90 13.31 -13.67
C ILE A 497 0.65 11.89 -13.17
N SER A 498 1.68 11.27 -12.61
CA SER A 498 1.53 10.01 -11.88
C SER A 498 1.12 10.26 -10.44
N SER A 499 0.26 9.39 -9.92
CA SER A 499 -0.10 9.35 -8.51
C SER A 499 -0.11 7.90 -8.01
N TRP A 500 -0.09 7.72 -6.69
CA TRP A 500 -0.13 6.42 -6.04
C TRP A 500 -1.20 6.43 -4.96
N TRP A 501 -1.86 5.29 -4.79
CA TRP A 501 -2.78 5.08 -3.69
C TRP A 501 -2.68 3.65 -3.17
N GLY A 502 -2.78 3.46 -1.86
CA GLY A 502 -2.89 2.17 -1.19
C GLY A 502 -4.10 2.17 -0.26
N PRO A 503 -4.76 1.03 -0.03
CA PRO A 503 -5.99 0.98 0.76
C PRO A 503 -5.68 1.14 2.26
N ASP A 504 -6.44 2.01 2.92
CA ASP A 504 -6.34 2.22 4.38
C ASP A 504 -7.21 1.23 5.16
N TYR A 505 -8.28 0.74 4.54
CA TYR A 505 -9.24 -0.20 5.13
C TYR A 505 -9.88 -1.08 4.05
N GLN A 506 -10.51 -2.18 4.45
CA GLN A 506 -11.01 -3.21 3.54
C GLN A 506 -12.45 -2.94 3.08
N ASP A 507 -12.65 -1.85 2.32
CA ASP A 507 -13.91 -1.49 1.63
C ASP A 507 -13.59 -0.70 0.35
N PRO A 508 -14.30 -0.91 -0.79
CA PRO A 508 -14.01 -0.23 -2.05
C PRO A 508 -13.91 1.30 -1.94
N ARG A 509 -14.61 1.92 -0.99
CA ARG A 509 -14.49 3.36 -0.68
C ARG A 509 -13.08 3.85 -0.48
N THR A 510 -12.20 3.00 0.08
CA THR A 510 -10.82 3.40 0.33
C THR A 510 -10.11 3.84 -0.95
N TYR A 511 -10.52 3.36 -2.13
CA TYR A 511 -10.02 3.83 -3.42
C TYR A 511 -10.98 4.82 -4.08
N LEU A 512 -12.29 4.59 -3.98
CA LEU A 512 -13.27 5.35 -4.75
C LEU A 512 -13.48 6.77 -4.20
N ASP A 513 -13.41 6.96 -2.89
CA ASP A 513 -13.63 8.26 -2.25
C ASP A 513 -12.48 9.26 -2.54
N ILE A 514 -11.30 8.79 -2.97
CA ILE A 514 -10.16 9.68 -3.32
C ILE A 514 -10.46 10.55 -4.54
N MET A 515 -11.41 10.12 -5.37
CA MET A 515 -11.91 10.82 -6.56
C MET A 515 -13.20 11.61 -6.28
N SER A 516 -13.64 11.67 -5.02
CA SER A 516 -14.83 12.44 -4.64
C SER A 516 -14.60 13.95 -4.81
N PRO A 517 -15.48 14.68 -5.54
CA PRO A 517 -15.41 16.14 -5.65
C PRO A 517 -15.82 16.89 -4.38
N VAL A 518 -16.28 16.19 -3.33
CA VAL A 518 -16.70 16.81 -2.06
C VAL A 518 -15.86 16.40 -0.86
N GLY A 519 -15.19 15.24 -0.92
CA GLY A 519 -14.44 14.66 0.21
C GLY A 519 -13.10 15.32 0.53
N GLY A 520 -12.53 16.13 -0.37
CA GLY A 520 -11.29 16.88 -0.08
C GLY A 520 -9.98 16.08 -0.12
N GLY A 521 -9.99 14.86 -0.68
CA GLY A 521 -8.81 14.01 -0.78
C GLY A 521 -7.66 14.63 -1.59
N SER A 522 -6.42 14.17 -1.35
CA SER A 522 -5.23 14.67 -2.05
C SER A 522 -5.24 14.35 -3.56
N VAL A 523 -5.96 13.29 -3.98
CA VAL A 523 -6.03 12.88 -5.39
C VAL A 523 -6.98 13.77 -6.18
N ILE A 524 -8.17 14.11 -5.67
CA ILE A 524 -9.09 15.03 -6.37
C ILE A 524 -8.45 16.40 -6.65
N GLN A 525 -7.55 16.88 -5.78
CA GLN A 525 -6.81 18.11 -6.02
C GLN A 525 -5.92 18.02 -7.26
N LYS A 526 -5.36 16.84 -7.56
CA LYS A 526 -4.54 16.59 -8.77
C LYS A 526 -5.34 16.70 -10.07
N LEU A 527 -6.67 16.64 -9.98
CA LEU A 527 -7.56 16.88 -11.10
C LEU A 527 -7.80 18.37 -11.37
N GLY A 528 -7.15 19.28 -10.64
CA GLY A 528 -7.40 20.71 -10.72
C GLY A 528 -8.68 21.14 -10.00
N ILE A 529 -9.26 20.26 -9.17
CA ILE A 529 -10.56 20.44 -8.53
C ILE A 529 -10.36 20.66 -7.03
N LYS A 530 -10.91 21.76 -6.52
CA LYS A 530 -11.02 21.99 -5.09
C LYS A 530 -12.37 21.44 -4.60
N ALA A 531 -12.35 20.73 -3.47
CA ALA A 531 -13.55 20.10 -2.95
C ALA A 531 -14.70 21.09 -2.74
N GLY A 532 -15.89 20.71 -3.23
CA GLY A 532 -17.10 21.54 -3.23
C GLY A 532 -17.07 22.72 -4.21
N GLN A 533 -16.05 22.85 -5.05
CA GLN A 533 -15.87 23.95 -6.03
C GLN A 533 -15.78 23.40 -7.47
N ASN A 534 -15.45 24.27 -8.43
CA ASN A 534 -15.23 23.92 -9.85
C ASN A 534 -16.39 23.14 -10.50
N LYS A 535 -17.65 23.50 -10.17
CA LYS A 535 -18.86 22.75 -10.56
C LYS A 535 -18.94 22.40 -12.06
N ASP A 536 -18.53 23.33 -12.93
CA ASP A 536 -18.57 23.09 -14.38
C ASP A 536 -17.59 21.99 -14.82
N VAL A 537 -16.40 21.96 -14.22
CA VAL A 537 -15.38 20.93 -14.48
C VAL A 537 -15.82 19.60 -13.89
N VAL A 538 -16.37 19.62 -12.67
CA VAL A 538 -16.94 18.42 -12.01
C VAL A 538 -18.04 17.81 -12.88
N ALA A 539 -18.95 18.61 -13.41
CA ALA A 539 -20.02 18.14 -14.30
C ALA A 539 -19.48 17.62 -15.64
N ALA A 540 -18.55 18.33 -16.28
CA ALA A 540 -17.94 17.90 -17.55
C ALA A 540 -17.15 16.57 -17.41
N ALA A 541 -16.57 16.33 -16.23
CA ALA A 541 -15.89 15.09 -15.88
C ALA A 541 -16.83 13.96 -15.42
N GLY A 542 -18.14 14.23 -15.28
CA GLY A 542 -19.12 13.30 -14.73
C GLY A 542 -19.02 13.07 -13.23
N LEU A 543 -18.18 13.83 -12.51
CA LEU A 543 -17.86 13.58 -11.11
C LEU A 543 -19.03 13.87 -10.14
N ASP A 544 -20.02 14.65 -10.57
CA ASP A 544 -21.27 14.88 -9.83
C ASP A 544 -22.16 13.63 -9.77
N THR A 545 -22.31 12.95 -10.91
CA THR A 545 -23.01 11.67 -11.03
C THR A 545 -22.23 10.59 -10.30
N TYR A 546 -20.90 10.57 -10.44
CA TYR A 546 -20.05 9.68 -9.67
C TYR A 546 -20.24 9.86 -8.16
N GLN A 547 -20.27 11.10 -7.66
CA GLN A 547 -20.53 11.37 -6.24
C GLN A 547 -21.90 10.83 -5.81
N THR A 548 -22.93 10.99 -6.64
CA THR A 548 -24.25 10.44 -6.36
C THR A 548 -24.21 8.91 -6.22
N LEU A 549 -23.47 8.22 -7.11
CA LEU A 549 -23.28 6.76 -7.02
C LEU A 549 -22.51 6.34 -5.75
N LEU A 550 -21.53 7.14 -5.31
CA LEU A 550 -20.83 6.90 -4.04
C LEU A 550 -21.77 7.04 -2.85
N ASP A 551 -22.62 8.06 -2.84
CA ASP A 551 -23.59 8.32 -1.77
C ASP A 551 -24.66 7.21 -1.71
N GLU A 552 -25.18 6.78 -2.87
CA GLU A 552 -26.09 5.63 -2.99
C GLU A 552 -25.48 4.35 -2.43
N ALA A 553 -24.23 4.05 -2.79
CA ALA A 553 -23.52 2.88 -2.26
C ALA A 553 -23.24 3.01 -0.76
N ALA A 554 -22.88 4.22 -0.30
CA ALA A 554 -22.56 4.49 1.10
C ALA A 554 -23.79 4.34 2.02
N ALA A 555 -24.99 4.60 1.51
CA ALA A 555 -26.25 4.47 2.24
C ALA A 555 -26.63 3.02 2.55
N ILE A 556 -26.08 2.04 1.83
CA ILE A 556 -26.28 0.61 2.09
C ILE A 556 -25.33 0.18 3.22
N THR A 557 -25.87 -0.09 4.40
CA THR A 557 -25.10 -0.39 5.62
C THR A 557 -25.36 -1.78 6.19
N ASP A 558 -26.35 -2.50 5.67
CA ASP A 558 -26.86 -3.78 6.16
C ASP A 558 -26.63 -4.96 5.21
N ASP A 559 -26.27 -4.71 3.94
CA ASP A 559 -25.96 -5.73 2.93
C ASP A 559 -24.67 -5.37 2.18
N ASN A 560 -23.57 -6.05 2.51
CA ASN A 560 -22.27 -5.84 1.87
C ASN A 560 -22.26 -6.23 0.38
N ASP A 561 -23.01 -7.26 -0.04
CA ASP A 561 -23.05 -7.66 -1.45
C ASP A 561 -23.76 -6.59 -2.28
N ALA A 562 -24.91 -6.08 -1.80
CA ALA A 562 -25.61 -4.99 -2.46
C ALA A 562 -24.77 -3.70 -2.48
N ARG A 563 -24.10 -3.38 -1.37
CA ARG A 563 -23.18 -2.26 -1.24
C ARG A 563 -22.03 -2.34 -2.25
N TYR A 564 -21.37 -3.49 -2.35
CA TYR A 564 -20.24 -3.67 -3.27
C TYR A 564 -20.68 -3.70 -4.74
N LYS A 565 -21.88 -4.17 -5.07
CA LYS A 565 -22.47 -3.97 -6.41
C LYS A 565 -22.69 -2.50 -6.74
N ALA A 566 -23.17 -1.71 -5.78
CA ALA A 566 -23.35 -0.27 -5.96
C ALA A 566 -21.99 0.44 -6.16
N TYR A 567 -20.95 0.05 -5.42
CA TYR A 567 -19.58 0.54 -5.69
C TYR A 567 -19.00 0.06 -7.01
N ALA A 568 -19.33 -1.16 -7.47
CA ALA A 568 -18.91 -1.64 -8.78
C ALA A 568 -19.50 -0.77 -9.90
N LYS A 569 -20.75 -0.32 -9.76
CA LYS A 569 -21.37 0.67 -10.65
C LYS A 569 -20.65 2.02 -10.62
N ALA A 570 -20.25 2.49 -9.44
CA ALA A 570 -19.47 3.73 -9.32
C ALA A 570 -18.09 3.61 -10.00
N GLN A 571 -17.35 2.52 -9.76
CA GLN A 571 -16.08 2.22 -10.43
C GLN A 571 -16.25 2.14 -11.95
N ALA A 572 -17.28 1.43 -12.45
CA ALA A 572 -17.58 1.32 -13.88
C ALA A 572 -17.82 2.69 -14.51
N TYR A 573 -18.62 3.53 -13.85
CA TYR A 573 -18.91 4.89 -14.30
C TYR A 573 -17.65 5.78 -14.30
N LEU A 574 -16.78 5.66 -13.29
CA LEU A 574 -15.52 6.38 -13.23
C LEU A 574 -14.57 5.97 -14.37
N THR A 575 -14.43 4.65 -14.59
CA THR A 575 -13.64 4.10 -15.69
C THR A 575 -14.20 4.54 -17.03
N ASP A 576 -15.52 4.58 -17.18
CA ASP A 576 -16.18 5.07 -18.39
C ASP A 576 -15.86 6.53 -18.68
N ASN A 577 -15.82 7.38 -17.66
CA ASN A 577 -15.44 8.79 -17.79
C ASN A 577 -13.94 9.00 -18.03
N ALA A 578 -13.10 7.96 -17.92
CA ALA A 578 -11.66 7.99 -18.18
C ALA A 578 -10.92 9.14 -17.47
N VAL A 579 -11.40 9.57 -16.29
CA VAL A 579 -10.76 10.63 -15.48
C VAL A 579 -9.51 10.13 -14.75
N ASP A 580 -9.29 8.82 -14.79
CA ASP A 580 -8.17 8.11 -14.20
C ASP A 580 -7.67 7.03 -15.16
N ILE A 581 -6.35 6.83 -15.24
CA ILE A 581 -5.74 5.73 -15.99
C ILE A 581 -4.95 4.83 -15.03
N PRO A 582 -5.51 3.69 -14.61
CA PRO A 582 -4.78 2.67 -13.85
C PRO A 582 -3.62 2.09 -14.66
N VAL A 583 -2.44 2.01 -14.03
CA VAL A 583 -1.20 1.53 -14.68
C VAL A 583 -0.73 0.23 -14.04
N VAL A 584 -0.20 0.29 -12.82
CA VAL A 584 0.48 -0.85 -12.17
C VAL A 584 0.24 -0.88 -10.67
N ALA A 585 0.26 -2.07 -10.08
CA ALA A 585 0.43 -2.26 -8.65
C ALA A 585 1.88 -2.67 -8.33
N LEU A 586 2.29 -2.56 -7.08
CA LEU A 586 3.49 -3.22 -6.57
C LEU A 586 3.28 -4.75 -6.57
N GLY A 587 4.38 -5.50 -6.46
CA GLY A 587 4.41 -6.93 -6.72
C GLY A 587 4.67 -7.23 -8.19
N GLY A 588 4.35 -8.44 -8.66
CA GLY A 588 4.45 -8.79 -10.09
C GLY A 588 5.86 -8.74 -10.69
N THR A 589 6.90 -8.59 -9.88
CA THR A 589 8.29 -8.52 -10.32
C THR A 589 8.99 -9.87 -10.17
N PRO A 590 9.93 -10.21 -11.08
CA PRO A 590 10.64 -11.47 -11.00
C PRO A 590 11.53 -11.47 -9.76
N ARG A 591 11.54 -12.59 -9.03
CA ARG A 591 12.37 -12.76 -7.83
C ARG A 591 12.82 -14.20 -7.65
N VAL A 592 13.93 -14.35 -6.93
CA VAL A 592 14.33 -15.62 -6.30
C VAL A 592 14.18 -15.49 -4.79
N THR A 593 13.67 -16.53 -4.13
CA THR A 593 13.30 -16.45 -2.71
C THR A 593 13.47 -17.79 -2.00
N LYS A 594 13.89 -17.74 -0.74
CA LYS A 594 13.86 -18.86 0.21
C LYS A 594 12.65 -18.79 1.16
N ALA A 595 11.83 -17.75 1.08
CA ALA A 595 10.59 -17.66 1.85
C ALA A 595 9.57 -18.67 1.32
N VAL A 596 9.01 -19.48 2.22
CA VAL A 596 7.95 -20.42 1.91
C VAL A 596 6.74 -19.64 1.39
N PRO A 597 6.23 -19.90 0.18
CA PRO A 597 5.15 -19.11 -0.38
C PRO A 597 3.90 -19.16 0.51
N PHE A 598 3.28 -17.99 0.71
CA PHE A 598 2.01 -17.82 1.42
C PHE A 598 2.01 -18.28 2.88
N SER A 599 3.17 -18.31 3.56
CA SER A 599 3.22 -18.67 4.99
C SER A 599 2.99 -17.50 5.95
N GLY A 600 3.32 -16.28 5.52
CA GLY A 600 3.12 -15.05 6.30
C GLY A 600 1.69 -14.52 6.18
N GLY A 601 1.37 -13.49 6.97
CA GLY A 601 0.10 -12.79 6.88
C GLY A 601 -0.15 -12.21 5.48
N PHE A 602 -1.40 -12.27 5.03
CA PHE A 602 -1.85 -11.59 3.82
C PHE A 602 -2.83 -10.50 4.22
N SER A 603 -2.70 -9.31 3.65
CA SER A 603 -3.74 -8.29 3.77
C SER A 603 -3.69 -7.39 2.55
N TRP A 604 -4.84 -6.79 2.22
CA TRP A 604 -4.87 -5.72 1.23
C TRP A 604 -4.55 -4.37 1.86
N ALA A 605 -5.05 -4.13 3.07
CA ALA A 605 -4.92 -2.90 3.85
C ALA A 605 -4.27 -3.17 5.21
N GLY A 606 -3.85 -2.10 5.88
CA GLY A 606 -3.20 -2.16 7.20
C GLY A 606 -1.75 -2.66 7.16
N SER A 607 -1.05 -2.51 8.28
CA SER A 607 0.36 -2.91 8.37
C SER A 607 0.56 -4.33 8.94
N LYS A 608 -0.47 -4.89 9.59
CA LYS A 608 -0.46 -6.21 10.24
C LYS A 608 -0.83 -7.36 9.29
N GLY A 609 -0.13 -7.41 8.15
CA GLY A 609 -0.28 -8.44 7.12
C GLY A 609 1.05 -8.70 6.40
N PRO A 610 1.21 -8.27 5.14
CA PRO A 610 2.36 -8.62 4.30
C PRO A 610 3.70 -8.03 4.77
N LEU A 611 3.67 -6.99 5.60
CA LEU A 611 4.86 -6.37 6.19
C LEU A 611 5.38 -7.13 7.41
N ALA A 612 4.55 -7.94 8.08
CA ALA A 612 4.92 -8.62 9.31
C ALA A 612 5.80 -9.87 9.06
N TYR A 613 6.86 -10.05 9.86
CA TYR A 613 7.66 -11.28 9.84
C TYR A 613 7.01 -12.44 10.61
N LYS A 614 5.98 -12.16 11.43
CA LYS A 614 5.18 -13.19 12.12
C LYS A 614 4.55 -14.13 11.08
N GLY A 615 4.58 -15.45 11.34
CA GLY A 615 4.10 -16.48 10.42
C GLY A 615 5.03 -16.80 9.24
N MET A 616 5.97 -15.91 8.89
CA MET A 616 6.95 -16.18 7.83
C MET A 616 7.79 -17.43 8.14
N LYS A 617 8.02 -18.25 7.11
CA LYS A 617 8.86 -19.44 7.17
C LYS A 617 9.91 -19.38 6.06
N LEU A 618 11.11 -19.87 6.34
CA LEU A 618 12.17 -20.05 5.35
C LEU A 618 12.41 -21.54 5.08
N GLN A 619 12.93 -21.83 3.89
CA GLN A 619 13.41 -23.14 3.48
C GLN A 619 14.87 -23.03 2.98
N ASP A 620 15.64 -24.10 3.09
CA ASP A 620 17.08 -24.07 2.75
C ASP A 620 17.33 -23.74 1.27
N LYS A 621 16.50 -24.31 0.38
CA LYS A 621 16.62 -24.16 -1.07
C LYS A 621 15.69 -23.07 -1.60
N PRO A 622 16.07 -22.32 -2.64
CA PRO A 622 15.18 -21.39 -3.30
C PRO A 622 13.89 -22.09 -3.78
N VAL A 623 12.77 -21.38 -3.66
CA VAL A 623 11.46 -21.82 -4.18
C VAL A 623 11.54 -21.94 -5.69
N THR A 624 11.02 -23.03 -6.24
CA THR A 624 10.86 -23.19 -7.69
C THR A 624 9.56 -22.54 -8.18
N ALA A 625 9.51 -22.08 -9.43
CA ALA A 625 8.29 -21.58 -10.07
C ALA A 625 7.13 -22.59 -9.94
N LYS A 626 7.42 -23.89 -10.14
CA LYS A 626 6.43 -24.97 -9.97
C LYS A 626 5.92 -25.09 -8.53
N GLN A 627 6.81 -24.95 -7.53
CA GLN A 627 6.40 -24.95 -6.12
C GLN A 627 5.55 -23.73 -5.80
N TYR A 628 5.92 -22.55 -6.32
CA TYR A 628 5.18 -21.32 -6.12
C TYR A 628 3.76 -21.41 -6.69
N GLU A 629 3.60 -21.80 -7.96
CA GLU A 629 2.28 -21.93 -8.59
C GLU A 629 1.41 -22.98 -7.89
N LYS A 630 1.98 -24.14 -7.54
CA LYS A 630 1.26 -25.16 -6.75
C LYS A 630 0.82 -24.62 -5.38
N ALA A 631 1.67 -23.85 -4.71
CA ALA A 631 1.33 -23.24 -3.43
C ALA A 631 0.24 -22.16 -3.61
N LYS A 632 0.31 -21.37 -4.68
CA LYS A 632 -0.68 -20.33 -5.03
C LYS A 632 -2.05 -20.93 -5.28
N GLU A 633 -2.16 -21.96 -6.11
CA GLU A 633 -3.43 -22.66 -6.36
C GLU A 633 -4.04 -23.24 -5.08
N LYS A 634 -3.21 -23.87 -4.23
CA LYS A 634 -3.64 -24.40 -2.94
C LYS A 634 -4.11 -23.29 -2.01
N TRP A 635 -3.34 -22.20 -1.93
CA TRP A 635 -3.63 -21.05 -1.09
C TRP A 635 -4.92 -20.35 -1.52
N MET A 636 -5.14 -20.11 -2.82
CA MET A 636 -6.38 -19.50 -3.33
C MET A 636 -7.63 -20.30 -2.94
N LYS A 637 -7.57 -21.64 -3.05
CA LYS A 637 -8.67 -22.53 -2.63
C LYS A 637 -8.90 -22.48 -1.11
N ALA A 638 -7.82 -22.50 -0.33
CA ALA A 638 -7.90 -22.41 1.13
C ALA A 638 -8.42 -21.05 1.59
N LYS A 639 -7.96 -19.96 0.97
CA LYS A 639 -8.41 -18.58 1.19
C LYS A 639 -9.90 -18.45 0.94
N ALA A 640 -10.40 -18.88 -0.21
CA ALA A 640 -11.84 -18.80 -0.52
C ALA A 640 -12.69 -19.48 0.57
N LYS A 641 -12.30 -20.70 0.99
CA LYS A 641 -12.99 -21.42 2.06
C LYS A 641 -12.86 -20.75 3.43
N SER A 642 -11.68 -20.24 3.77
CA SER A 642 -11.42 -19.55 5.04
C SER A 642 -12.26 -18.28 5.13
N ASN A 643 -12.27 -17.47 4.07
CA ASN A 643 -12.97 -16.20 4.02
C ASN A 643 -14.50 -16.37 4.05
N ALA A 644 -15.04 -17.39 3.38
CA ALA A 644 -16.47 -17.73 3.48
C ALA A 644 -16.86 -18.08 4.93
N LYS A 645 -16.08 -18.95 5.59
CA LYS A 645 -16.30 -19.32 6.99
C LYS A 645 -16.14 -18.13 7.94
N TYR A 646 -15.19 -17.24 7.66
CA TYR A 646 -15.00 -16.02 8.41
C TYR A 646 -16.22 -15.10 8.30
N ALA A 647 -16.73 -14.87 7.08
CA ALA A 647 -17.91 -14.06 6.83
C ALA A 647 -19.15 -14.59 7.58
N GLU A 648 -19.40 -15.90 7.57
CA GLU A 648 -20.49 -16.52 8.33
C GLU A 648 -20.38 -16.25 9.84
N LYS A 649 -19.16 -16.25 10.39
CA LYS A 649 -18.91 -16.06 11.82
C LYS A 649 -19.01 -14.60 12.28
N LEU A 650 -18.97 -13.63 11.37
CA LEU A 650 -19.11 -12.22 11.77
C LEU A 650 -20.43 -11.95 12.48
N ALA A 651 -21.49 -12.68 12.11
CA ALA A 651 -22.79 -12.60 12.78
C ALA A 651 -22.75 -13.02 14.26
N ASP A 652 -21.81 -13.89 14.67
CA ASP A 652 -21.65 -14.33 16.06
C ASP A 652 -21.12 -13.20 16.97
N HIS A 653 -20.55 -12.16 16.37
CA HIS A 653 -20.07 -10.97 17.07
C HIS A 653 -21.17 -9.91 17.24
N VAL A 654 -22.30 -10.01 16.53
CA VAL A 654 -23.42 -9.07 16.67
C VAL A 654 -24.27 -9.44 17.88
N GLU A 655 -24.58 -8.46 18.73
CA GLU A 655 -25.41 -8.65 19.91
C GLU A 655 -26.84 -9.08 19.55
N LYS A 656 -27.38 -10.05 20.29
CA LYS A 656 -28.70 -10.67 20.04
C LYS A 656 -29.87 -9.92 20.61
#